data_AF-A0A0G2FAZ7-F1
#
_entry.id   AF-A0A0G2FAZ7-F1
#
_cell.length_a   1.000
_cell.length_b   1.000
_cell.length_c   1.000
_cell.angle_alpha   90.00
_cell.angle_beta   90.00
_cell.angle_gamma   90.00
#
_symmetry.space_group_name_H-M   'P 1'
#
loop_
_entity.id
_entity.type
_entity.pdbx_description
1 polymer ?
#
loop_
_entity_poly.entity_id
_entity_poly.type
_entity_poly.pdbx_seq_one_letter_code
_entity_poly.pdbx_strand_id
1 'polypeptide(L)'
;MDVPDDHKEPLGISSAQSASDTNVGDVKVAGGGLERRAEFETQRGLSPRHVQLMAIGGSIGTGLFVGIGSVLSEAGPLSLVLGYLFWGILFVWPCYLCVAEMCAFLPVRGTIFELASRFVDPALGFAMGWTYFFAGTMLVCVEYSAVATVIQFWNTEINPAAWIALAMGICVFLNVVAVKWYGESEFVMASLKVLLLIGLVMVTLVTMCGGNPQNDAYGFRNWGGGNYMIPYYAEGGTGRFLGWWSVVIYAGFTIAGPDMLAISAGEIQNPRHTIPRLAKLIFYRLVGFYVIGVLAVGIICSPTDPRLMGAIESSSAGAAASPWVIGIQNLGITGLPSLINFLILTSGLSCGNAYLYSASRTLYGLARDGQAPRFLLTCTKAGVPIYCVTAVSLITCITFLVSSNSTVTVFYWFVDLTTTALIATYTGMLWTFIGWYRARMAQPDAVPLSSLPYIAPLTPGAAYFACGLGCLTLLFIGFDVFVPFDYQNFITDYFAVAFGPFMFVLWKVVKRTKFVSASQADLLGGKAECDEECRIWEDGGVEENTIGFLGGMSYHSTALYYTSINGHVQQELGGVASATMVMHSFNHAEISALFSAGRWDAAADRLIAAAKNLKSAGAQGLAIGCNIGHKVAGRVEAEGGLPLLHIADAAADEIKRRGLLKIGLLATKTVMEDDFIKGRLSEKAGVEVLIPDQEERIATDKVIFEELGAGIFRDDTKAKTAVIVDRLIKRGAQAVLLACTELQFIVKAEDVAVPLLDTMELHAKAVADWVLAG
;
A
#
# COMPACT_ATOMS: atom_id res chain seq x y z
N MET A 1 46.23 42.12 28.34
CA MET A 1 47.23 41.66 29.32
C MET A 1 46.53 41.54 30.66
N ASP A 2 46.22 40.29 31.01
CA ASP A 2 46.21 39.62 32.33
C ASP A 2 45.29 40.09 33.49
N VAL A 3 44.14 39.39 33.63
CA VAL A 3 43.68 38.43 34.70
C VAL A 3 44.46 38.47 36.05
N PRO A 4 43.86 38.37 37.27
CA PRO A 4 43.02 37.24 37.77
C PRO A 4 41.95 37.62 38.84
N ASP A 5 41.16 36.77 39.52
CA ASP A 5 40.97 35.31 39.64
C ASP A 5 39.56 35.01 40.20
N ASP A 6 39.17 33.73 40.16
CA ASP A 6 37.96 33.05 40.66
C ASP A 6 37.56 33.32 42.13
N HIS A 7 36.26 33.19 42.44
CA HIS A 7 35.74 32.40 43.58
C HIS A 7 34.20 32.34 43.59
N LYS A 8 33.67 31.12 43.44
CA LYS A 8 32.28 30.72 43.72
C LYS A 8 32.14 30.34 45.19
N GLU A 9 31.06 30.77 45.85
CA GLU A 9 30.54 30.15 47.08
C GLU A 9 29.06 29.73 46.94
N PRO A 10 28.62 28.67 47.65
CA PRO A 10 27.35 27.99 47.42
C PRO A 10 26.27 28.39 48.45
N LEU A 11 25.00 28.41 48.05
CA LEU A 11 23.86 28.54 48.97
C LEU A 11 23.00 27.28 48.89
N GLY A 12 23.10 26.46 49.94
CA GLY A 12 22.22 25.33 50.20
C GLY A 12 20.87 25.80 50.77
N ILE A 13 19.81 25.08 50.42
CA ILE A 13 18.50 25.24 51.07
C ILE A 13 18.06 23.89 51.65
N SER A 14 17.89 23.98 52.96
CA SER A 14 17.43 23.03 53.97
C SER A 14 16.14 22.27 53.66
N SER A 15 16.18 20.97 53.95
CA SER A 15 15.02 20.09 54.15
C SER A 15 14.30 20.42 55.47
N ALA A 16 12.98 20.66 55.40
CA ALA A 16 12.13 20.70 56.59
C ALA A 16 10.92 19.78 56.39
N GLN A 17 10.81 18.77 57.26
CA GLN A 17 9.62 17.95 57.46
C GLN A 17 8.69 18.63 58.47
N SER A 18 7.37 18.65 58.21
CA SER A 18 6.35 18.59 59.28
C SER A 18 5.03 18.03 58.75
N ALA A 19 4.47 17.10 59.52
CA ALA A 19 3.34 16.22 59.24
C ALA A 19 1.95 16.88 59.36
N SER A 20 0.94 16.32 58.67
CA SER A 20 -0.27 15.75 59.32
C SER A 20 -1.25 15.14 58.30
N ASP A 21 -1.83 14.02 58.74
CA ASP A 21 -2.69 13.08 58.03
C ASP A 21 -4.05 13.62 57.57
N THR A 22 -4.57 13.09 56.44
CA THR A 22 -5.93 12.49 56.44
C THR A 22 -6.13 11.55 55.24
N ASN A 23 -6.67 10.38 55.58
CA ASN A 23 -6.86 9.16 54.80
C ASN A 23 -8.02 9.26 53.79
N VAL A 24 -7.78 8.97 52.50
CA VAL A 24 -8.75 8.31 51.60
C VAL A 24 -7.97 7.31 50.73
N GLY A 25 -8.33 6.03 50.83
CA GLY A 25 -7.55 4.87 50.41
C GLY A 25 -7.03 4.86 48.96
N ASP A 26 -5.72 4.96 48.82
CA ASP A 26 -4.96 4.64 47.62
C ASP A 26 -4.76 3.13 47.46
N VAL A 27 -5.24 2.59 46.34
CA VAL A 27 -4.76 1.32 45.81
C VAL A 27 -3.35 1.58 45.27
N LYS A 28 -2.32 1.16 46.02
CA LYS A 28 -0.92 1.14 45.56
C LYS A 28 -0.80 0.30 44.27
N VAL A 29 -0.81 0.97 43.13
CA VAL A 29 -0.25 0.42 41.89
C VAL A 29 1.27 0.48 42.06
N ALA A 30 1.90 -0.69 42.20
CA ALA A 30 3.34 -0.81 42.37
C ALA A 30 4.09 -0.10 41.23
N GLY A 31 4.98 0.82 41.58
CA GLY A 31 5.85 1.59 40.67
C GLY A 31 6.85 0.78 39.84
N GLY A 32 6.70 -0.54 39.75
CA GLY A 32 7.44 -1.40 38.82
C GLY A 32 6.71 -1.67 37.50
N GLY A 33 5.57 -1.01 37.24
CA GLY A 33 4.77 -1.19 36.02
C GLY A 33 5.18 -0.30 34.84
N LEU A 34 5.79 0.85 35.09
CA LEU A 34 6.21 1.82 34.05
C LEU A 34 7.55 1.41 33.40
N GLU A 35 8.57 1.10 34.19
CA GLU A 35 9.87 0.62 33.67
C GLU A 35 9.73 -0.74 32.95
N ARG A 36 8.83 -1.60 33.42
CA ARG A 36 8.59 -2.92 32.81
C ARG A 36 7.73 -2.86 31.54
N ARG A 37 7.05 -1.74 31.25
CA ARG A 37 6.36 -1.51 29.97
C ARG A 37 7.36 -1.16 28.86
N ALA A 38 8.36 -0.33 29.17
CA ALA A 38 9.37 0.12 28.22
C ALA A 38 10.23 -1.02 27.62
N GLU A 39 10.49 -2.10 28.37
CA GLU A 39 11.27 -3.26 27.87
C GLU A 39 10.57 -4.12 26.81
N PHE A 40 9.25 -3.99 26.63
CA PHE A 40 8.45 -4.85 25.71
C PHE A 40 7.65 -4.08 24.66
N GLU A 41 7.97 -2.81 24.41
CA GLU A 41 7.24 -1.98 23.43
C GLU A 41 7.85 -2.06 22.02
N THR A 42 6.99 -2.10 21.00
CA THR A 42 7.38 -2.10 19.59
C THR A 42 7.87 -0.70 19.17
N GLN A 43 8.90 -0.65 18.32
CA GLN A 43 9.47 0.61 17.85
C GLN A 43 8.80 1.07 16.55
N ARG A 44 8.65 2.39 16.37
CA ARG A 44 8.19 2.97 15.10
C ARG A 44 9.28 2.81 14.05
N GLY A 45 9.04 1.93 13.08
CA GLY A 45 10.04 1.58 12.05
C GLY A 45 9.41 1.13 10.73
N LEU A 46 8.08 1.09 10.64
CA LEU A 46 7.39 0.79 9.39
C LEU A 46 7.31 2.05 8.54
N SER A 47 8.17 2.13 7.53
CA SER A 47 8.15 3.21 6.54
C SER A 47 6.88 3.20 5.69
N PRO A 48 6.48 4.34 5.10
CA PRO A 48 5.26 4.44 4.31
C PRO A 48 5.14 3.38 3.21
N ARG A 49 6.26 3.01 2.57
CA ARG A 49 6.29 1.94 1.56
C ARG A 49 5.98 0.56 2.13
N HIS A 50 6.51 0.24 3.32
CA HIS A 50 6.24 -1.05 3.98
C HIS A 50 4.76 -1.14 4.35
N VAL A 51 4.20 -0.06 4.90
CA VAL A 51 2.79 -0.01 5.31
C VAL A 51 1.87 -0.10 4.10
N GLN A 52 2.16 0.61 3.00
CA GLN A 52 1.39 0.50 1.76
C GLN A 52 1.39 -0.93 1.20
N LEU A 53 2.55 -1.57 1.11
CA LEU A 53 2.66 -2.92 0.57
C LEU A 53 2.06 -3.97 1.48
N MET A 54 2.18 -3.83 2.81
CA MET A 54 1.46 -4.68 3.77
C MET A 54 -0.06 -4.49 3.64
N ALA A 55 -0.53 -3.25 3.49
CA ALA A 55 -1.94 -2.95 3.31
C ALA A 55 -2.48 -3.46 1.95
N ILE A 56 -1.67 -3.46 0.89
CA ILE A 56 -2.04 -3.98 -0.43
C ILE A 56 -1.97 -5.51 -0.43
N GLY A 57 -0.79 -6.08 -0.16
CA GLY A 57 -0.48 -7.50 -0.24
C GLY A 57 -1.14 -8.36 0.84
N GLY A 58 -1.46 -7.79 2.00
CA GLY A 58 -2.24 -8.45 3.05
C GLY A 58 -3.75 -8.42 2.79
N SER A 59 -4.21 -7.64 1.81
CA SER A 59 -5.62 -7.61 1.41
C SER A 59 -5.91 -8.58 0.25
N ILE A 60 -4.95 -8.82 -0.64
CA ILE A 60 -5.13 -9.75 -1.77
C ILE A 60 -4.78 -11.18 -1.33
N GLY A 61 -5.80 -12.02 -1.12
CA GLY A 61 -5.64 -13.41 -0.70
C GLY A 61 -6.23 -14.44 -1.66
N THR A 62 -6.31 -15.70 -1.20
CA THR A 62 -6.85 -16.82 -1.99
C THR A 62 -8.35 -16.68 -2.29
N GLY A 63 -9.08 -15.79 -1.61
CA GLY A 63 -10.47 -15.49 -1.94
C GLY A 63 -10.68 -15.01 -3.38
N LEU A 64 -9.84 -14.10 -3.87
CA LEU A 64 -9.95 -13.56 -5.23
C LEU A 64 -9.42 -14.53 -6.30
N PHE A 65 -8.59 -15.50 -5.93
CA PHE A 65 -7.94 -16.40 -6.87
C PHE A 65 -8.62 -17.78 -6.94
N VAL A 66 -9.04 -18.32 -5.80
CA VAL A 66 -9.55 -19.70 -5.68
C VAL A 66 -11.05 -19.66 -5.44
N GLY A 67 -11.48 -19.09 -4.31
CA GLY A 67 -12.87 -19.25 -3.86
C GLY A 67 -13.91 -18.38 -4.59
N ILE A 68 -13.48 -17.39 -5.38
CA ILE A 68 -14.40 -16.59 -6.22
C ILE A 68 -15.14 -17.43 -7.26
N GLY A 69 -14.65 -18.64 -7.56
CA GLY A 69 -15.28 -19.56 -8.53
C GLY A 69 -16.68 -20.00 -8.12
N SER A 70 -16.92 -20.37 -6.85
CA SER A 70 -18.23 -20.87 -6.42
C SER A 70 -19.31 -19.79 -6.50
N VAL A 71 -19.00 -18.59 -5.98
CA VAL A 71 -19.93 -17.46 -6.05
C VAL A 71 -20.13 -16.94 -7.48
N LEU A 72 -19.14 -17.10 -8.38
CA LEU A 72 -19.36 -16.83 -9.81
C LEU A 72 -20.43 -17.76 -10.39
N SER A 73 -20.34 -19.06 -10.13
CA SER A 73 -21.29 -20.05 -10.66
C SER A 73 -22.68 -19.93 -10.04
N GLU A 74 -22.78 -19.56 -8.77
CA GLU A 74 -24.06 -19.42 -8.07
C GLU A 74 -24.81 -18.13 -8.44
N ALA A 75 -24.09 -17.02 -8.62
CA ALA A 75 -24.70 -15.70 -8.70
C ALA A 75 -24.51 -15.00 -10.06
N GLY A 76 -23.53 -15.41 -10.86
CA GLY A 76 -23.17 -14.76 -12.13
C GLY A 76 -22.29 -13.51 -11.97
N PRO A 77 -21.67 -13.05 -13.07
CA PRO A 77 -20.61 -12.05 -13.04
C PRO A 77 -21.09 -10.62 -12.76
N LEU A 78 -22.35 -10.27 -13.08
CA LEU A 78 -22.89 -8.96 -12.69
C LEU A 78 -23.13 -8.90 -11.18
N SER A 79 -23.63 -9.98 -10.58
CA SER A 79 -23.79 -10.09 -9.13
C SER A 79 -22.45 -9.92 -8.43
N LEU A 80 -21.37 -10.54 -8.94
CA LEU A 80 -20.01 -10.33 -8.44
C LEU A 80 -19.61 -8.86 -8.39
N VAL A 81 -19.69 -8.16 -9.52
CA VAL A 81 -19.28 -6.74 -9.59
C VAL A 81 -20.12 -5.87 -8.65
N LEU A 82 -21.44 -6.06 -8.63
CA LEU A 82 -22.34 -5.28 -7.78
C LEU A 82 -22.15 -5.57 -6.29
N GLY A 83 -21.92 -6.83 -5.91
CA GLY A 83 -21.71 -7.21 -4.51
C GLY A 83 -20.40 -6.66 -3.96
N TYR A 84 -19.30 -6.76 -4.72
CA TYR A 84 -18.01 -6.18 -4.34
C TYR A 84 -18.03 -4.65 -4.28
N LEU A 85 -18.72 -3.98 -5.21
CA LEU A 85 -18.92 -2.53 -5.15
C LEU A 85 -19.74 -2.12 -3.93
N PHE A 86 -20.86 -2.78 -3.68
CA PHE A 86 -21.74 -2.50 -2.54
C PHE A 86 -20.99 -2.67 -1.22
N TRP A 87 -20.36 -3.82 -1.02
CA TRP A 87 -19.63 -4.11 0.22
C TRP A 87 -18.40 -3.21 0.40
N GLY A 88 -17.61 -3.06 -0.65
CA GLY A 88 -16.40 -2.24 -0.64
C GLY A 88 -16.69 -0.77 -0.32
N ILE A 89 -17.69 -0.17 -0.98
CA ILE A 89 -17.99 1.26 -0.85
C ILE A 89 -18.83 1.57 0.38
N LEU A 90 -19.76 0.70 0.76
CA LEU A 90 -20.73 1.02 1.82
C LEU A 90 -20.38 0.46 3.20
N PHE A 91 -19.50 -0.53 3.28
CA PHE A 91 -19.07 -1.11 4.55
C PHE A 91 -17.57 -0.89 4.79
N VAL A 92 -16.72 -1.42 3.91
CA VAL A 92 -15.27 -1.44 4.13
C VAL A 92 -14.65 -0.04 4.04
N TRP A 93 -15.04 0.76 3.04
CA TRP A 93 -14.52 2.11 2.87
C TRP A 93 -14.84 3.01 4.07
N PRO A 94 -16.10 3.14 4.56
CA PRO A 94 -16.41 3.87 5.78
C PRO A 94 -15.66 3.34 7.01
N CYS A 95 -15.53 2.02 7.16
CA CYS A 95 -14.78 1.43 8.27
C CYS A 95 -13.31 1.88 8.27
N TYR A 96 -12.67 1.89 7.11
CA TYR A 96 -11.30 2.39 6.94
C TYR A 96 -11.15 3.87 7.33
N LEU A 97 -12.08 4.72 6.88
CA LEU A 97 -12.03 6.16 7.19
C LEU A 97 -12.20 6.40 8.71
N CYS A 98 -13.12 5.68 9.35
CA CYS A 98 -13.36 5.76 10.79
C CYS A 98 -12.14 5.32 11.61
N VAL A 99 -11.52 4.21 11.23
CA VAL A 99 -10.28 3.74 11.85
C VAL A 99 -9.15 4.74 11.65
N ALA A 100 -9.01 5.30 10.44
CA ALA A 100 -7.97 6.27 10.14
C ALA A 100 -8.07 7.55 10.99
N GLU A 101 -9.28 8.07 11.23
CA GLU A 101 -9.48 9.24 12.10
C GLU A 101 -9.06 8.95 13.55
N MET A 102 -9.47 7.81 14.11
CA MET A 102 -9.08 7.43 15.47
C MET A 102 -7.57 7.18 15.60
N CYS A 103 -7.00 6.40 14.68
CA CYS A 103 -5.60 5.99 14.75
C CYS A 103 -4.61 7.09 14.35
N ALA A 104 -4.99 8.04 13.49
CA ALA A 104 -4.17 9.21 13.22
C ALA A 104 -4.14 10.16 14.43
N PHE A 105 -5.26 10.31 15.13
CA PHE A 105 -5.31 11.12 16.34
C PHE A 105 -4.54 10.49 17.51
N LEU A 106 -4.75 9.19 17.74
CA LEU A 106 -4.19 8.45 18.87
C LEU A 106 -3.50 7.16 18.39
N PRO A 107 -2.28 7.26 17.80
CA PRO A 107 -1.53 6.12 17.26
C PRO A 107 -0.86 5.30 18.38
N VAL A 108 -1.66 4.80 19.32
CA VAL A 108 -1.18 3.98 20.44
C VAL A 108 -0.61 2.65 19.94
N ARG A 109 0.34 2.08 20.69
CA ARG A 109 0.86 0.71 20.50
C ARG A 109 -0.13 -0.40 20.89
N GLY A 110 -1.35 0.00 21.24
CA GLY A 110 -2.50 -0.86 21.43
C GLY A 110 -3.15 -1.26 20.11
N THR A 111 -3.94 -2.34 20.15
CA THR A 111 -4.81 -2.67 19.01
C THR A 111 -6.09 -1.85 19.06
N ILE A 112 -6.88 -1.85 17.99
CA ILE A 112 -8.22 -1.24 17.95
C ILE A 112 -9.16 -1.69 19.08
N PHE A 113 -8.90 -2.87 19.66
CA PHE A 113 -9.63 -3.44 20.78
C PHE A 113 -9.41 -2.68 22.09
N GLU A 114 -8.25 -2.04 22.24
CA GLU A 114 -7.99 -1.13 23.34
C GLU A 114 -8.86 0.12 23.21
N LEU A 115 -8.97 0.70 22.01
CA LEU A 115 -9.84 1.85 21.76
C LEU A 115 -11.31 1.49 22.04
N ALA A 116 -11.75 0.28 21.69
CA ALA A 116 -13.08 -0.22 22.04
C ALA A 116 -13.30 -0.27 23.57
N SER A 117 -12.28 -0.68 24.31
CA SER A 117 -12.29 -0.71 25.78
C SER A 117 -12.41 0.68 26.39
N ARG A 118 -11.75 1.67 25.78
CA ARG A 118 -11.71 3.07 26.23
C ARG A 118 -12.99 3.85 25.91
N PHE A 119 -13.56 3.65 24.73
CA PHE A 119 -14.65 4.49 24.23
C PHE A 119 -16.04 3.88 24.36
N VAL A 120 -16.14 2.56 24.55
CA VAL A 120 -17.44 1.86 24.61
C VAL A 120 -17.55 0.99 25.86
N ASP A 121 -16.76 -0.08 25.96
CA ASP A 121 -16.77 -1.00 27.10
C ASP A 121 -15.54 -1.92 27.09
N PRO A 122 -14.84 -2.13 28.22
CA PRO A 122 -13.76 -3.12 28.29
C PRO A 122 -14.16 -4.55 27.88
N ALA A 123 -15.43 -4.94 28.04
CA ALA A 123 -15.94 -6.22 27.55
C ALA A 123 -16.09 -6.25 26.02
N LEU A 124 -16.35 -5.11 25.37
CA LEU A 124 -16.35 -5.04 23.92
C LEU A 124 -14.94 -5.21 23.38
N GLY A 125 -13.94 -4.55 23.97
CA GLY A 125 -12.54 -4.75 23.59
C GLY A 125 -12.09 -6.20 23.75
N PHE A 126 -12.42 -6.85 24.88
CA PHE A 126 -12.15 -8.27 25.08
C PHE A 126 -12.80 -9.14 23.99
N ALA A 127 -14.09 -8.92 23.72
CA ALA A 127 -14.83 -9.70 22.75
C ALA A 127 -14.28 -9.53 21.32
N MET A 128 -13.99 -8.29 20.92
CA MET A 128 -13.39 -8.01 19.62
C MET A 128 -12.01 -8.65 19.49
N GLY A 129 -11.17 -8.58 20.52
CA GLY A 129 -9.84 -9.17 20.50
C GLY A 129 -9.85 -10.70 20.35
N TRP A 130 -10.71 -11.39 21.08
CA TRP A 130 -10.88 -12.85 20.94
C TRP A 130 -11.54 -13.25 19.62
N THR A 131 -12.52 -12.48 19.15
CA THR A 131 -13.17 -12.73 17.85
C THR A 131 -12.19 -12.54 16.69
N TYR A 132 -11.32 -11.53 16.77
CA TYR A 132 -10.29 -11.30 15.78
C TYR A 132 -9.17 -12.34 15.84
N PHE A 133 -8.75 -12.77 17.04
CA PHE A 133 -7.82 -13.90 17.18
C PHE A 133 -8.38 -15.16 16.53
N PHE A 134 -9.67 -15.44 16.75
CA PHE A 134 -10.37 -16.54 16.11
C PHE A 134 -10.39 -16.39 14.58
N ALA A 135 -10.77 -15.21 14.06
CA ALA A 135 -10.75 -14.91 12.62
C ALA A 135 -9.36 -15.14 12.00
N GLY A 136 -8.31 -14.61 12.63
CA GLY A 136 -6.93 -14.79 12.18
C GLY A 136 -6.49 -16.24 12.17
N THR A 137 -6.94 -17.05 13.14
CA THR A 137 -6.63 -18.49 13.20
C THR A 137 -7.38 -19.27 12.12
N MET A 138 -8.65 -18.92 11.84
CA MET A 138 -9.42 -19.54 10.76
C MET A 138 -8.86 -19.18 9.38
N LEU A 139 -8.37 -17.95 9.19
CA LEU A 139 -7.65 -17.55 7.98
C LEU A 139 -6.44 -18.43 7.69
N VAL A 140 -5.67 -18.82 8.71
CA VAL A 140 -4.56 -19.78 8.52
C VAL A 140 -5.09 -21.11 7.96
N CYS A 141 -6.23 -21.59 8.46
CA CYS A 141 -6.86 -22.83 8.00
C CYS A 141 -7.39 -22.70 6.56
N VAL A 142 -7.97 -21.54 6.20
CA VAL A 142 -8.38 -21.23 4.83
C VAL A 142 -7.19 -21.35 3.89
N GLU A 143 -6.07 -20.71 4.23
CA GLU A 143 -4.91 -20.67 3.34
C GLU A 143 -4.23 -22.02 3.19
N TYR A 144 -4.15 -22.82 4.26
CA TYR A 144 -3.64 -24.20 4.17
C TYR A 144 -4.55 -25.06 3.28
N SER A 145 -5.87 -24.95 3.44
CA SER A 145 -6.84 -25.65 2.59
C SER A 145 -6.74 -25.21 1.13
N ALA A 146 -6.54 -23.91 0.89
CA ALA A 146 -6.35 -23.35 -0.45
C ALA A 146 -5.06 -23.88 -1.11
N VAL A 147 -3.95 -23.94 -0.37
CA VAL A 147 -2.68 -24.52 -0.88
C VAL A 147 -2.88 -25.98 -1.26
N ALA A 148 -3.53 -26.78 -0.42
CA ALA A 148 -3.83 -28.17 -0.74
C ALA A 148 -4.74 -28.29 -1.98
N THR A 149 -5.72 -27.39 -2.11
CA THR A 149 -6.63 -27.32 -3.25
C THR A 149 -5.88 -27.00 -4.55
N VAL A 150 -5.01 -26.00 -4.54
CA VAL A 150 -4.24 -25.59 -5.72
C VAL A 150 -3.26 -26.67 -6.16
N ILE A 151 -2.65 -27.41 -5.22
CA ILE A 151 -1.72 -28.51 -5.56
C ILE A 151 -2.43 -29.66 -6.30
N GLN A 152 -3.72 -29.87 -6.03
CA GLN A 152 -4.51 -30.89 -6.73
C GLN A 152 -4.64 -30.64 -8.24
N PHE A 153 -4.29 -29.44 -8.73
CA PHE A 153 -4.12 -29.19 -10.15
C PHE A 153 -3.07 -30.10 -10.81
N TRP A 154 -1.97 -30.39 -10.11
CA TRP A 154 -0.90 -31.24 -10.65
C TRP A 154 -1.02 -32.71 -10.24
N ASN A 155 -1.54 -32.99 -9.04
CA ASN A 155 -1.65 -34.36 -8.54
C ASN A 155 -2.85 -34.52 -7.60
N THR A 156 -3.76 -35.43 -7.95
CA THR A 156 -4.95 -35.79 -7.15
C THR A 156 -4.83 -37.14 -6.43
N GLU A 157 -3.74 -37.88 -6.65
CA GLU A 157 -3.53 -39.23 -6.08
C GLU A 157 -3.03 -39.18 -4.63
N ILE A 158 -2.30 -38.12 -4.26
CA ILE A 158 -1.75 -37.93 -2.93
C ILE A 158 -2.83 -37.40 -1.98
N ASN A 159 -2.93 -37.99 -0.77
CA ASN A 159 -3.83 -37.50 0.26
C ASN A 159 -3.57 -36.01 0.58
N PRO A 160 -4.58 -35.13 0.48
CA PRO A 160 -4.39 -33.68 0.66
C PRO A 160 -3.79 -33.27 2.01
N ALA A 161 -3.93 -34.10 3.05
CA ALA A 161 -3.28 -33.86 4.33
C ALA A 161 -1.76 -33.74 4.25
N ALA A 162 -1.11 -34.40 3.28
CA ALA A 162 0.33 -34.23 3.06
C ALA A 162 0.67 -32.77 2.69
N TRP A 163 -0.18 -32.14 1.89
CA TRP A 163 -0.02 -30.74 1.47
C TRP A 163 -0.32 -29.76 2.62
N ILE A 164 -1.29 -30.08 3.48
CA ILE A 164 -1.53 -29.33 4.72
C ILE A 164 -0.31 -29.40 5.64
N ALA A 165 0.23 -30.60 5.87
CA ALA A 165 1.41 -30.78 6.70
C ALA A 165 2.63 -30.01 6.15
N LEU A 166 2.80 -30.00 4.82
CA LEU A 166 3.85 -29.22 4.15
C LEU A 166 3.66 -27.72 4.38
N ALA A 167 2.47 -27.17 4.10
CA ALA A 167 2.18 -25.75 4.26
C ALA A 167 2.35 -25.29 5.72
N MET A 168 1.83 -26.08 6.66
CA MET A 168 1.97 -25.83 8.10
C MET A 168 3.43 -25.89 8.54
N GLY A 169 4.19 -26.90 8.11
CA GLY A 169 5.61 -27.03 8.43
C GLY A 169 6.43 -25.83 7.96
N ILE A 170 6.18 -25.36 6.73
CA ILE A 170 6.83 -24.15 6.18
C ILE A 170 6.48 -22.92 7.01
N CYS A 171 5.19 -22.68 7.28
CA CYS A 171 4.75 -21.48 8.00
C CYS A 171 5.27 -21.44 9.44
N VAL A 172 5.23 -22.58 10.15
CA VAL A 172 5.78 -22.69 11.52
C VAL A 172 7.29 -22.47 11.51
N PHE A 173 8.01 -23.07 10.55
CA PHE A 173 9.45 -22.88 10.42
C PHE A 173 9.81 -21.40 10.20
N LEU A 174 9.11 -20.73 9.29
CA LEU A 174 9.34 -19.30 9.01
C LEU A 174 9.02 -18.41 10.22
N ASN A 175 7.94 -18.70 10.95
CA ASN A 175 7.53 -17.93 12.12
C ASN A 175 8.44 -18.13 13.35
N VAL A 176 9.11 -19.27 13.47
CA VAL A 176 9.99 -19.58 14.62
C VAL A 176 11.46 -19.25 14.33
N VAL A 177 11.95 -19.55 13.13
CA VAL A 177 13.38 -19.50 12.79
C VAL A 177 13.74 -18.26 11.97
N ALA A 178 12.91 -17.91 10.98
CA ALA A 178 13.23 -16.88 9.99
C ALA A 178 12.64 -15.49 10.32
N VAL A 179 12.20 -15.25 11.56
CA VAL A 179 11.46 -14.03 11.94
C VAL A 179 12.18 -12.72 11.56
N LYS A 180 13.52 -12.72 11.57
CA LYS A 180 14.35 -11.55 11.18
C LYS A 180 14.22 -11.17 9.71
N TRP A 181 13.87 -12.12 8.85
CA TRP A 181 13.71 -11.94 7.40
C TRP A 181 12.25 -11.80 6.98
N TYR A 182 11.32 -11.85 7.94
CA TYR A 182 9.89 -11.86 7.67
C TYR A 182 9.43 -10.61 6.89
N GLY A 183 9.88 -9.41 7.31
CA GLY A 183 9.48 -8.15 6.67
C GLY A 183 9.88 -8.06 5.19
N GLU A 184 11.13 -8.42 4.87
CA GLU A 184 11.63 -8.43 3.48
C GLU A 184 11.00 -9.55 2.64
N SER A 185 10.76 -10.72 3.24
CA SER A 185 10.11 -11.84 2.55
C SER A 185 8.67 -11.52 2.18
N GLU A 186 7.92 -10.92 3.11
CA GLU A 186 6.55 -10.46 2.86
C GLU A 186 6.51 -9.34 1.81
N PHE A 187 7.49 -8.42 1.79
CA PHE A 187 7.59 -7.41 0.76
C PHE A 187 7.67 -8.03 -0.66
N VAL A 188 8.52 -9.04 -0.84
CA VAL A 188 8.68 -9.73 -2.12
C VAL A 188 7.41 -10.52 -2.48
N MET A 189 6.86 -11.27 -1.52
CA MET A 189 5.65 -12.08 -1.77
C MET A 189 4.42 -11.22 -2.05
N ALA A 190 4.23 -10.09 -1.34
CA ALA A 190 3.19 -9.11 -1.62
C ALA A 190 3.32 -8.51 -3.03
N SER A 191 4.54 -8.19 -3.45
CA SER A 191 4.82 -7.67 -4.79
C SER A 191 4.45 -8.68 -5.88
N LEU A 192 4.76 -9.97 -5.67
CA LEU A 192 4.38 -11.05 -6.59
C LEU A 192 2.84 -11.19 -6.72
N LYS A 193 2.08 -11.01 -5.64
CA LYS A 193 0.60 -11.05 -5.68
C LYS A 193 0.01 -9.93 -6.53
N VAL A 194 0.55 -8.72 -6.39
CA VAL A 194 0.12 -7.57 -7.20
C VAL A 194 0.43 -7.81 -8.68
N LEU A 195 1.64 -8.31 -8.98
CA LEU A 195 2.02 -8.66 -10.37
C LEU A 195 1.15 -9.78 -10.94
N LEU A 196 0.82 -10.80 -10.14
CA LEU A 196 -0.11 -11.87 -10.52
C LEU A 196 -1.47 -11.30 -10.93
N LEU A 197 -2.06 -10.42 -10.10
CA LEU A 197 -3.37 -9.85 -10.39
C LEU A 197 -3.34 -8.96 -11.63
N ILE A 198 -2.33 -8.09 -11.77
CA ILE A 198 -2.15 -7.28 -12.98
C ILE A 198 -2.00 -8.19 -14.21
N GLY A 199 -1.19 -9.23 -14.10
CA GLY A 199 -1.00 -10.23 -15.16
C GLY A 199 -2.30 -10.92 -15.56
N LEU A 200 -3.12 -11.32 -14.60
CA LEU A 200 -4.43 -11.96 -14.85
C LEU A 200 -5.43 -11.01 -15.53
N VAL A 201 -5.47 -9.74 -15.13
CA VAL A 201 -6.28 -8.70 -15.78
C VAL A 201 -5.80 -8.47 -17.22
N MET A 202 -4.48 -8.40 -17.44
CA MET A 202 -3.92 -8.23 -18.79
C MET A 202 -4.16 -9.45 -19.68
N VAL A 203 -4.02 -10.67 -19.16
CA VAL A 203 -4.36 -11.91 -19.87
C VAL A 203 -5.83 -11.90 -20.27
N THR A 204 -6.72 -11.48 -19.36
CA THR A 204 -8.15 -11.36 -19.67
C THR A 204 -8.37 -10.36 -20.81
N LEU A 205 -7.78 -9.17 -20.74
CA LEU A 205 -7.92 -8.13 -21.76
C LEU A 205 -7.38 -8.56 -23.14
N VAL A 206 -6.20 -9.18 -23.18
CA VAL A 206 -5.59 -9.66 -24.43
C VAL A 206 -6.43 -10.77 -25.04
N THR A 207 -6.85 -11.74 -24.22
CA THR A 207 -7.61 -12.89 -24.71
C THR A 207 -9.02 -12.52 -25.14
N MET A 208 -9.72 -11.63 -24.42
CA MET A 208 -11.08 -11.20 -24.79
C MET A 208 -11.11 -10.44 -26.13
N CYS A 209 -9.99 -9.80 -26.50
CA CYS A 209 -9.80 -9.10 -27.78
C CYS A 209 -9.35 -10.00 -28.93
N GLY A 210 -9.28 -11.32 -28.74
CA GLY A 210 -8.87 -12.29 -29.77
C GLY A 210 -7.40 -12.67 -29.78
N GLY A 211 -6.59 -12.15 -28.84
CA GLY A 211 -5.19 -12.54 -28.62
C GLY A 211 -5.06 -13.90 -27.93
N ASN A 212 -5.79 -14.91 -28.38
CA ASN A 212 -5.80 -16.26 -27.84
C ASN A 212 -5.59 -17.31 -28.97
N PRO A 213 -5.19 -18.55 -28.67
CA PRO A 213 -4.95 -19.59 -29.67
C PRO A 213 -6.14 -19.89 -30.61
N GLN A 214 -7.36 -19.60 -30.16
CA GLN A 214 -8.58 -19.80 -30.95
C GLN A 214 -8.88 -18.61 -31.88
N ASN A 215 -8.11 -17.51 -31.80
CA ASN A 215 -8.34 -16.25 -32.51
C ASN A 215 -9.77 -15.70 -32.32
N ASP A 216 -10.36 -15.97 -31.17
CA ASP A 216 -11.76 -15.67 -30.89
C ASP A 216 -11.88 -14.43 -29.97
N ALA A 217 -12.42 -13.34 -30.50
CA ALA A 217 -12.72 -12.14 -29.72
C ALA A 217 -14.03 -12.32 -28.94
N TYR A 218 -13.95 -12.98 -27.77
CA TYR A 218 -15.12 -13.34 -26.99
C TYR A 218 -15.73 -12.19 -26.18
N GLY A 219 -15.00 -11.11 -25.91
CA GLY A 219 -15.52 -9.95 -25.19
C GLY A 219 -16.27 -10.34 -23.90
N PHE A 220 -17.51 -9.88 -23.75
CA PHE A 220 -18.39 -10.18 -22.62
C PHE A 220 -19.31 -11.40 -22.82
N ARG A 221 -18.93 -12.37 -23.66
CA ARG A 221 -19.81 -13.51 -24.00
C ARG A 221 -20.31 -14.29 -22.77
N ASN A 222 -19.49 -14.42 -21.74
CA ASN A 222 -19.85 -15.10 -20.49
C ASN A 222 -20.95 -14.38 -19.68
N TRP A 223 -21.29 -13.14 -20.05
CA TRP A 223 -22.38 -12.35 -19.46
C TRP A 223 -23.69 -12.47 -20.26
N GLY A 224 -23.66 -13.11 -21.43
CA GLY A 224 -24.83 -13.30 -22.29
C GLY A 224 -25.77 -14.41 -21.82
N GLY A 225 -26.90 -14.58 -22.51
CA GLY A 225 -27.78 -15.74 -22.33
C GLY A 225 -28.48 -15.86 -20.97
N GLY A 226 -28.55 -14.78 -20.18
CA GLY A 226 -29.11 -14.82 -18.82
C GLY A 226 -28.08 -15.11 -17.71
N ASN A 227 -26.83 -15.40 -18.08
CA ASN A 227 -25.78 -15.76 -17.12
C ASN A 227 -25.28 -14.58 -16.28
N TYR A 228 -25.57 -13.34 -16.66
CA TYR A 228 -25.13 -12.14 -15.93
C TYR A 228 -25.58 -12.14 -14.46
N MET A 229 -26.80 -12.62 -14.18
CA MET A 229 -27.31 -12.87 -12.82
C MET A 229 -28.05 -14.20 -12.77
N ILE A 230 -27.49 -15.15 -12.05
CA ILE A 230 -28.04 -16.50 -11.88
C ILE A 230 -28.93 -16.50 -10.63
N PRO A 231 -30.19 -16.96 -10.73
CA PRO A 231 -31.04 -17.12 -9.57
C PRO A 231 -30.47 -18.18 -8.61
N TYR A 232 -30.23 -17.79 -7.36
CA TYR A 232 -29.76 -18.67 -6.30
C TYR A 232 -30.88 -18.91 -5.28
N TYR A 233 -31.08 -20.16 -4.85
CA TYR A 233 -32.03 -20.60 -3.82
C TYR A 233 -33.54 -20.43 -4.13
N ALA A 234 -33.90 -19.46 -4.97
CA ALA A 234 -35.24 -19.22 -5.48
C ALA A 234 -35.20 -18.89 -6.98
N GLU A 235 -36.34 -18.95 -7.65
CA GLU A 235 -36.42 -18.50 -9.05
C GLU A 235 -36.67 -16.98 -9.16
N GLY A 236 -36.49 -16.44 -10.37
CA GLY A 236 -36.85 -15.08 -10.71
C GLY A 236 -36.05 -13.99 -9.98
N GLY A 237 -36.70 -12.86 -9.70
CA GLY A 237 -36.04 -11.68 -9.10
C GLY A 237 -35.54 -11.93 -7.68
N THR A 238 -36.28 -12.70 -6.89
CA THR A 238 -35.87 -13.08 -5.52
C THR A 238 -34.60 -13.92 -5.55
N GLY A 239 -34.51 -14.92 -6.44
CA GLY A 239 -33.30 -15.72 -6.58
C GLY A 239 -32.07 -14.90 -6.97
N ARG A 240 -32.24 -13.95 -7.88
CA ARG A 240 -31.14 -13.05 -8.30
C ARG A 240 -30.68 -12.15 -7.14
N PHE A 241 -31.59 -11.69 -6.30
CA PHE A 241 -31.25 -10.93 -5.10
C PHE A 241 -30.47 -11.79 -4.09
N LEU A 242 -30.92 -13.03 -3.85
CA LEU A 242 -30.24 -13.96 -2.95
C LEU A 242 -28.84 -14.34 -3.46
N GLY A 243 -28.68 -14.55 -4.77
CA GLY A 243 -27.36 -14.76 -5.37
C GLY A 243 -26.47 -13.54 -5.25
N TRP A 244 -27.00 -12.34 -5.47
CA TRP A 244 -26.23 -11.12 -5.19
C TRP A 244 -25.85 -10.97 -3.71
N TRP A 245 -26.73 -11.37 -2.78
CA TRP A 245 -26.45 -11.32 -1.35
C TRP A 245 -25.37 -12.33 -0.92
N SER A 246 -25.33 -13.53 -1.50
CA SER A 246 -24.21 -14.48 -1.25
C SER A 246 -22.87 -13.89 -1.69
N VAL A 247 -22.85 -13.14 -2.80
CA VAL A 247 -21.65 -12.37 -3.20
C VAL A 247 -21.29 -11.30 -2.16
N VAL A 248 -22.26 -10.57 -1.59
CA VAL A 248 -21.98 -9.55 -0.56
C VAL A 248 -21.32 -10.19 0.67
N ILE A 249 -21.80 -11.36 1.10
CA ILE A 249 -21.20 -12.12 2.21
C ILE A 249 -19.77 -12.55 1.84
N TYR A 250 -19.55 -13.10 0.65
CA TYR A 250 -18.22 -13.50 0.18
C TYR A 250 -17.25 -12.34 -0.04
N ALA A 251 -17.76 -11.15 -0.40
CA ALA A 251 -16.97 -9.92 -0.42
C ALA A 251 -16.53 -9.52 1.01
N GLY A 252 -17.32 -9.86 2.03
CA GLY A 252 -16.97 -9.79 3.45
C GLY A 252 -15.70 -10.55 3.82
N PHE A 253 -15.52 -11.73 3.24
CA PHE A 253 -14.27 -12.50 3.35
C PHE A 253 -13.12 -11.84 2.59
N THR A 254 -13.39 -11.48 1.33
CA THR A 254 -12.35 -11.16 0.37
C THR A 254 -11.76 -9.76 0.59
N ILE A 255 -12.58 -8.79 1.00
CA ILE A 255 -12.16 -7.40 1.17
C ILE A 255 -11.88 -7.11 2.65
N ALA A 256 -10.60 -7.12 3.01
CA ALA A 256 -10.12 -6.86 4.36
C ALA A 256 -9.21 -5.62 4.47
N GLY A 257 -8.81 -5.33 5.70
CA GLY A 257 -7.64 -4.50 6.02
C GLY A 257 -7.81 -3.27 6.93
N PRO A 258 -9.01 -2.78 7.33
CA PRO A 258 -9.08 -1.72 8.36
C PRO A 258 -8.35 -2.11 9.64
N ASP A 259 -8.39 -3.39 10.00
CA ASP A 259 -7.64 -4.01 11.09
C ASP A 259 -6.13 -3.87 10.95
N MET A 260 -5.58 -4.10 9.75
CA MET A 260 -4.14 -3.99 9.51
C MET A 260 -3.66 -2.55 9.74
N LEU A 261 -4.45 -1.55 9.31
CA LEU A 261 -4.17 -0.14 9.59
C LEU A 261 -4.19 0.14 11.09
N ALA A 262 -5.17 -0.41 11.81
CA ALA A 262 -5.31 -0.15 13.24
C ALA A 262 -4.23 -0.81 14.09
N ILE A 263 -3.84 -2.05 13.77
CA ILE A 263 -2.82 -2.82 14.50
C ILE A 263 -1.42 -2.24 14.27
N SER A 264 -1.15 -1.72 13.07
CA SER A 264 0.15 -1.14 12.73
C SER A 264 0.29 0.33 13.15
N ALA A 265 -0.78 1.02 13.56
CA ALA A 265 -0.76 2.46 13.86
C ALA A 265 0.36 2.89 14.84
N GLY A 266 0.65 2.06 15.84
CA GLY A 266 1.74 2.29 16.80
C GLY A 266 3.16 2.06 16.27
N GLU A 267 3.30 1.42 15.11
CA GLU A 267 4.58 1.04 14.49
C GLU A 267 4.89 1.85 13.21
N ILE A 268 3.89 2.55 12.67
CA ILE A 268 4.00 3.43 11.49
C ILE A 268 4.90 4.64 11.82
N GLN A 269 5.80 4.97 10.90
CA GLN A 269 6.54 6.23 10.87
C GLN A 269 5.64 7.39 10.42
N ASN A 270 5.73 8.52 11.13
CA ASN A 270 4.88 9.69 10.93
C ASN A 270 3.39 9.32 10.76
N PRO A 271 2.76 8.67 11.77
CA PRO A 271 1.41 8.11 11.64
C PRO A 271 0.36 9.17 11.29
N ARG A 272 0.55 10.42 11.73
CA ARG A 272 -0.36 11.54 11.48
C ARG A 272 -0.44 11.97 10.02
N HIS A 273 0.62 11.74 9.27
CA HIS A 273 0.66 12.01 7.84
C HIS A 273 0.39 10.73 7.01
N THR A 274 1.00 9.62 7.42
CA THR A 274 0.94 8.35 6.69
C THR A 274 -0.46 7.74 6.73
N ILE A 275 -1.13 7.68 7.89
CA ILE A 275 -2.47 7.08 8.03
C ILE A 275 -3.51 7.82 7.16
N PRO A 276 -3.59 9.17 7.18
CA PRO A 276 -4.55 9.88 6.34
C PRO A 276 -4.30 9.72 4.84
N ARG A 277 -3.04 9.66 4.41
CA ARG A 277 -2.68 9.37 3.02
C ARG A 277 -3.15 7.99 2.59
N LEU A 278 -2.95 6.98 3.44
CA LEU A 278 -3.46 5.61 3.22
C LEU A 278 -4.99 5.57 3.12
N ALA A 279 -5.69 6.31 3.99
CA ALA A 279 -7.14 6.41 3.99
C ALA A 279 -7.70 7.01 2.69
N LYS A 280 -6.97 7.92 2.02
CA LYS A 280 -7.39 8.45 0.71
C LYS A 280 -7.15 7.45 -0.43
N LEU A 281 -6.10 6.64 -0.34
CA LEU A 281 -5.74 5.66 -1.37
C LEU A 281 -6.61 4.39 -1.35
N ILE A 282 -7.30 4.11 -0.23
CA ILE A 282 -8.08 2.89 -0.08
C ILE A 282 -9.18 2.74 -1.13
N PHE A 283 -9.80 3.84 -1.57
CA PHE A 283 -10.82 3.80 -2.63
C PHE A 283 -10.25 3.24 -3.94
N TYR A 284 -9.08 3.75 -4.36
CA TYR A 284 -8.40 3.28 -5.57
C TYR A 284 -7.96 1.82 -5.44
N ARG A 285 -7.57 1.38 -4.23
CA ARG A 285 -7.25 -0.02 -3.95
C ARG A 285 -8.47 -0.95 -4.09
N LEU A 286 -9.60 -0.54 -3.52
CA LEU A 286 -10.86 -1.30 -3.56
C LEU A 286 -11.34 -1.48 -5.00
N VAL A 287 -11.40 -0.39 -5.76
CA VAL A 287 -11.82 -0.43 -7.18
C VAL A 287 -10.77 -1.15 -8.03
N GLY A 288 -9.49 -0.80 -7.85
CA GLY A 288 -8.39 -1.26 -8.69
C GLY A 288 -8.13 -2.76 -8.61
N PHE A 289 -8.15 -3.36 -7.42
CA PHE A 289 -7.83 -4.78 -7.27
C PHE A 289 -9.07 -5.67 -7.23
N TYR A 290 -10.11 -5.27 -6.51
CA TYR A 290 -11.26 -6.15 -6.30
C TYR A 290 -12.28 -5.99 -7.42
N VAL A 291 -12.74 -4.77 -7.71
CA VAL A 291 -13.81 -4.57 -8.72
C VAL A 291 -13.30 -4.95 -10.11
N ILE A 292 -12.11 -4.48 -10.51
CA ILE A 292 -11.50 -4.88 -11.79
C ILE A 292 -11.15 -6.38 -11.79
N GLY A 293 -10.69 -6.93 -10.66
CA GLY A 293 -10.40 -8.36 -10.53
C GLY A 293 -11.63 -9.23 -10.78
N VAL A 294 -12.74 -8.97 -10.08
CA VAL A 294 -13.98 -9.76 -10.25
C VAL A 294 -14.64 -9.52 -11.61
N LEU A 295 -14.52 -8.32 -12.18
CA LEU A 295 -14.93 -8.04 -13.56
C LEU A 295 -14.15 -8.94 -14.53
N ALA A 296 -12.83 -9.02 -14.39
CA ALA A 296 -11.98 -9.85 -15.24
C ALA A 296 -12.26 -11.35 -15.04
N VAL A 297 -12.50 -11.82 -13.80
CA VAL A 297 -12.99 -13.20 -13.53
C VAL A 297 -14.26 -13.49 -14.32
N GLY A 298 -15.25 -12.60 -14.21
CA GLY A 298 -16.54 -12.75 -14.90
C GLY A 298 -16.43 -12.69 -16.42
N ILE A 299 -15.40 -12.04 -16.96
CA ILE A 299 -15.11 -12.02 -18.40
C ILE A 299 -14.45 -13.33 -18.83
N ILE A 300 -13.38 -13.77 -18.17
CA ILE A 300 -12.53 -14.88 -18.63
C ILE A 300 -13.16 -16.25 -18.41
N CYS A 301 -13.99 -16.40 -17.38
CA CYS A 301 -14.56 -17.69 -16.99
C CYS A 301 -16.08 -17.68 -17.12
N SER A 302 -16.65 -18.74 -17.69
CA SER A 302 -18.09 -18.92 -17.74
C SER A 302 -18.61 -19.35 -16.37
N PRO A 303 -19.67 -18.73 -15.82
CA PRO A 303 -20.27 -19.20 -14.57
C PRO A 303 -20.89 -20.60 -14.68
N THR A 304 -21.08 -21.11 -15.90
CA THR A 304 -21.64 -22.44 -16.17
C THR A 304 -20.56 -23.45 -16.61
N ASP A 305 -19.27 -23.15 -16.40
CA ASP A 305 -18.20 -24.09 -16.72
C ASP A 305 -18.37 -25.39 -15.90
N PRO A 306 -18.37 -26.58 -16.54
CA PRO A 306 -18.58 -27.85 -15.84
C PRO A 306 -17.54 -28.13 -14.74
N ARG A 307 -16.34 -27.55 -14.81
CA ARG A 307 -15.33 -27.72 -13.74
C ARG A 307 -15.65 -26.86 -12.52
N LEU A 308 -16.24 -25.68 -12.71
CA LEU A 308 -16.77 -24.89 -11.59
C LEU A 308 -17.97 -25.59 -10.94
N MET A 309 -18.94 -26.03 -11.76
CA MET A 309 -20.13 -26.74 -11.27
C MET A 309 -19.80 -28.08 -10.62
N GLY A 310 -18.87 -28.84 -11.20
CA GLY A 310 -18.43 -30.13 -10.67
C GLY A 310 -17.73 -30.01 -9.31
N ALA A 311 -17.09 -28.88 -9.02
CA ALA A 311 -16.52 -28.59 -7.70
C ALA A 311 -17.59 -28.49 -6.62
N ILE A 312 -18.77 -27.97 -6.98
CA ILE A 312 -19.90 -27.75 -6.08
C ILE A 312 -20.75 -29.03 -5.94
N GLU A 313 -21.08 -29.68 -7.06
CA GLU A 313 -22.05 -30.79 -7.07
C GLU A 313 -21.47 -32.14 -6.64
N SER A 314 -20.19 -32.41 -6.94
CA SER A 314 -19.61 -33.75 -6.79
C SER A 314 -18.49 -33.85 -5.75
N SER A 315 -18.03 -32.73 -5.18
CA SER A 315 -16.87 -32.69 -4.27
C SER A 315 -15.67 -33.49 -4.81
N SER A 316 -15.54 -33.61 -6.13
CA SER A 316 -14.57 -34.49 -6.76
C SER A 316 -13.15 -33.96 -6.60
N ALA A 317 -12.19 -34.86 -6.36
CA ALA A 317 -10.79 -34.50 -6.16
C ALA A 317 -10.25 -33.78 -7.41
N GLY A 318 -9.69 -32.57 -7.22
CA GLY A 318 -9.17 -31.73 -8.31
C GLY A 318 -10.19 -30.79 -8.96
N ALA A 319 -11.43 -30.73 -8.47
CA ALA A 319 -12.48 -29.91 -9.07
C ALA A 319 -12.39 -28.42 -8.74
N ALA A 320 -11.77 -28.01 -7.63
CA ALA A 320 -11.51 -26.59 -7.39
C ALA A 320 -10.28 -26.11 -8.18
N ALA A 321 -10.55 -25.76 -9.42
CA ALA A 321 -9.64 -24.95 -10.20
C ALA A 321 -10.04 -23.47 -10.08
N SER A 322 -9.04 -22.63 -9.88
CA SER A 322 -9.17 -21.18 -9.97
C SER A 322 -9.92 -20.80 -11.27
N PRO A 323 -10.98 -19.96 -11.23
CA PRO A 323 -11.72 -19.59 -12.44
C PRO A 323 -10.82 -18.90 -13.48
N TRP A 324 -9.76 -18.23 -13.03
CA TRP A 324 -8.71 -17.70 -13.88
C TRP A 324 -8.02 -18.79 -14.71
N VAL A 325 -7.63 -19.89 -14.06
CA VAL A 325 -6.97 -21.03 -14.69
C VAL A 325 -7.91 -21.77 -15.62
N ILE A 326 -9.15 -21.99 -15.19
CA ILE A 326 -10.22 -22.59 -16.00
C ILE A 326 -10.43 -21.81 -17.30
N GLY A 327 -10.57 -20.48 -17.20
CA GLY A 327 -10.74 -19.60 -18.35
C GLY A 327 -9.56 -19.65 -19.33
N ILE A 328 -8.33 -19.65 -18.83
CA ILE A 328 -7.12 -19.78 -19.67
C ILE A 328 -7.07 -21.15 -20.36
N GLN A 329 -7.43 -22.23 -19.66
CA GLN A 329 -7.49 -23.57 -20.24
C GLN A 329 -8.55 -23.68 -21.34
N ASN A 330 -9.71 -23.04 -21.19
CA ASN A 330 -10.78 -23.01 -22.20
C ASN A 330 -10.33 -22.42 -23.54
N LEU A 331 -9.36 -21.52 -23.49
CA LEU A 331 -8.79 -20.87 -24.67
C LEU A 331 -7.70 -21.71 -25.34
N GLY A 332 -7.39 -22.90 -24.82
CA GLY A 332 -6.35 -23.79 -25.34
C GLY A 332 -4.91 -23.32 -25.04
N ILE A 333 -4.72 -22.41 -24.09
CA ILE A 333 -3.39 -21.92 -23.70
C ILE A 333 -2.69 -22.96 -22.82
N THR A 334 -1.49 -23.37 -23.23
CA THR A 334 -0.67 -24.35 -22.50
C THR A 334 0.46 -23.66 -21.71
N GLY A 335 0.94 -24.29 -20.64
CA GLY A 335 2.00 -23.77 -19.77
C GLY A 335 1.56 -22.66 -18.79
N LEU A 336 0.87 -21.62 -19.29
CA LEU A 336 0.39 -20.49 -18.46
C LEU A 336 -0.50 -20.93 -17.28
N PRO A 337 -1.46 -21.87 -17.43
CA PRO A 337 -2.22 -22.44 -16.30
C PRO A 337 -1.35 -22.89 -15.11
N SER A 338 -0.23 -23.57 -15.41
CA SER A 338 0.69 -24.07 -14.38
C SER A 338 1.46 -22.95 -13.71
N LEU A 339 1.89 -21.93 -14.46
CA LEU A 339 2.56 -20.75 -13.90
C LEU A 339 1.62 -19.98 -12.97
N ILE A 340 0.38 -19.74 -13.41
CA ILE A 340 -0.62 -19.04 -12.61
C ILE A 340 -0.93 -19.81 -11.32
N ASN A 341 -1.17 -21.13 -11.39
CA ASN A 341 -1.38 -21.92 -10.17
C ASN A 341 -0.16 -21.90 -9.24
N PHE A 342 1.07 -21.92 -9.78
CA PHE A 342 2.26 -21.78 -8.95
C PHE A 342 2.29 -20.43 -8.23
N LEU A 343 1.93 -19.33 -8.89
CA LEU A 343 1.84 -18.01 -8.27
C LEU A 343 0.69 -17.89 -7.26
N ILE A 344 -0.44 -18.57 -7.50
CA ILE A 344 -1.55 -18.65 -6.52
C ILE A 344 -1.09 -19.44 -5.29
N LEU A 345 -0.35 -20.53 -5.48
CA LEU A 345 0.20 -21.35 -4.38
C LEU A 345 1.16 -20.54 -3.50
N THR A 346 2.08 -19.78 -4.10
CA THR A 346 2.99 -18.90 -3.33
C THR A 346 2.22 -17.79 -2.62
N SER A 347 1.14 -17.27 -3.23
CA SER A 347 0.23 -16.33 -2.60
C SER A 347 -0.43 -16.91 -1.34
N GLY A 348 -0.99 -18.11 -1.43
CA GLY A 348 -1.63 -18.81 -0.29
C GLY A 348 -0.63 -19.13 0.84
N LEU A 349 0.57 -19.60 0.51
CA LEU A 349 1.62 -19.84 1.51
C LEU A 349 2.04 -18.54 2.22
N SER A 350 2.17 -17.44 1.48
CA SER A 350 2.47 -16.12 2.07
C SER A 350 1.35 -15.68 3.02
N CYS A 351 0.08 -15.73 2.59
CA CYS A 351 -1.04 -15.37 3.44
C CYS A 351 -1.11 -16.25 4.70
N GLY A 352 -0.98 -17.57 4.57
CA GLY A 352 -0.98 -18.49 5.71
C GLY A 352 0.15 -18.20 6.70
N ASN A 353 1.35 -17.88 6.20
CA ASN A 353 2.47 -17.47 7.04
C ASN A 353 2.21 -16.14 7.76
N ALA A 354 1.62 -15.17 7.07
CA ALA A 354 1.30 -13.85 7.61
C ALA A 354 0.18 -13.88 8.65
N TYR A 355 -0.85 -14.71 8.43
CA TYR A 355 -1.92 -14.88 9.41
C TYR A 355 -1.47 -15.68 10.64
N LEU A 356 -0.56 -16.66 10.49
CA LEU A 356 0.06 -17.33 11.64
C LEU A 356 0.88 -16.34 12.47
N TYR A 357 1.62 -15.46 11.79
CA TYR A 357 2.36 -14.37 12.42
C TYR A 357 1.44 -13.42 13.17
N SER A 358 0.35 -12.97 12.53
CA SER A 358 -0.60 -12.02 13.10
C SER A 358 -1.39 -12.61 14.27
N ALA A 359 -2.00 -13.79 14.09
CA ALA A 359 -2.82 -14.46 15.10
C ALA A 359 -2.02 -14.77 16.37
N SER A 360 -0.77 -15.23 16.23
CA SER A 360 0.11 -15.49 17.38
C SER A 360 0.43 -14.21 18.17
N ARG A 361 0.53 -13.06 17.50
CA ARG A 361 0.76 -11.76 18.13
C ARG A 361 -0.51 -11.15 18.71
N THR A 362 -1.67 -11.34 18.09
CA THR A 362 -2.95 -10.99 18.69
C THR A 362 -3.11 -11.74 20.01
N LEU A 363 -2.83 -13.05 20.06
CA LEU A 363 -2.90 -13.84 21.28
C LEU A 363 -1.90 -13.38 22.34
N TYR A 364 -0.67 -13.03 21.93
CA TYR A 364 0.33 -12.45 22.83
C TYR A 364 -0.15 -11.10 23.40
N GLY A 365 -0.74 -10.23 22.56
CA GLY A 365 -1.32 -8.95 22.97
C GLY A 365 -2.45 -9.12 23.99
N LEU A 366 -3.37 -10.07 23.74
CA LEU A 366 -4.42 -10.44 24.71
C LEU A 366 -3.81 -10.90 26.04
N ALA A 367 -2.74 -11.69 26.03
CA ALA A 367 -2.06 -12.13 27.25
C ALA A 367 -1.39 -10.97 28.00
N ARG A 368 -0.77 -10.04 27.26
CA ARG A 368 -0.12 -8.83 27.81
C ARG A 368 -1.13 -7.95 28.52
N ASP A 369 -2.32 -7.83 27.95
CA ASP A 369 -3.39 -6.98 28.48
C ASP A 369 -4.20 -7.70 29.58
N GLY A 370 -3.77 -8.88 30.02
CA GLY A 370 -4.40 -9.66 31.08
C GLY A 370 -5.72 -10.32 30.67
N GLN A 371 -5.96 -10.44 29.37
CA GLN A 371 -7.14 -11.02 28.73
C GLN A 371 -6.92 -12.47 28.28
N ALA A 372 -5.69 -12.98 28.39
CA ALA A 372 -5.34 -14.39 28.20
C ALA A 372 -4.31 -14.86 29.25
N PRO A 373 -4.07 -16.18 29.42
CA PRO A 373 -3.14 -16.71 30.43
C PRO A 373 -1.71 -16.17 30.30
N ARG A 374 -1.08 -15.83 31.43
CA ARG A 374 0.25 -15.19 31.46
C ARG A 374 1.39 -16.03 30.88
N PHE A 375 1.28 -17.36 30.86
CA PHE A 375 2.34 -18.20 30.30
C PHE A 375 2.56 -17.95 28.78
N LEU A 376 1.55 -17.41 28.08
CA LEU A 376 1.63 -17.04 26.67
C LEU A 376 2.60 -15.88 26.40
N LEU A 377 3.03 -15.14 27.44
CA LEU A 377 4.00 -14.06 27.34
C LEU A 377 5.45 -14.52 27.18
N THR A 378 5.72 -15.83 27.21
CA THR A 378 7.09 -16.32 27.04
C THR A 378 7.56 -16.21 25.59
N CYS A 379 8.64 -15.45 25.38
CA CYS A 379 9.30 -15.29 24.08
C CYS A 379 10.64 -16.04 24.01
N THR A 380 11.04 -16.43 22.81
CA THR A 380 12.40 -16.90 22.52
C THR A 380 13.41 -15.74 22.61
N LYS A 381 14.71 -16.04 22.58
CA LYS A 381 15.78 -15.03 22.50
C LYS A 381 15.66 -14.09 21.29
N ALA A 382 14.96 -14.53 20.24
CA ALA A 382 14.71 -13.73 19.03
C ALA A 382 13.40 -12.91 19.10
N GLY A 383 12.71 -12.90 20.24
CA GLY A 383 11.46 -12.15 20.44
C GLY A 383 10.19 -12.86 19.93
N VAL A 384 10.27 -14.16 19.61
CA VAL A 384 9.11 -14.92 19.08
C VAL A 384 8.26 -15.47 20.24
N PRO A 385 6.94 -15.19 20.31
CA PRO A 385 6.05 -15.72 21.36
C PRO A 385 5.73 -17.19 21.10
N ILE A 386 6.65 -18.08 21.49
CA ILE A 386 6.64 -19.49 21.05
C ILE A 386 5.36 -20.24 21.44
N TYR A 387 4.84 -20.02 22.65
CA TYR A 387 3.60 -20.68 23.08
C TYR A 387 2.38 -20.18 22.33
N CYS A 388 2.34 -18.91 21.92
CA CYS A 388 1.27 -18.41 21.05
C CYS A 388 1.36 -19.06 19.67
N VAL A 389 2.55 -19.12 19.07
CA VAL A 389 2.76 -19.79 17.77
C VAL A 389 2.33 -21.25 17.85
N THR A 390 2.73 -21.98 18.90
CA THR A 390 2.33 -23.37 19.11
C THR A 390 0.80 -23.49 19.30
N ALA A 391 0.18 -22.62 20.09
CA ALA A 391 -1.27 -22.65 20.30
C ALA A 391 -2.06 -22.47 18.99
N VAL A 392 -1.69 -21.46 18.18
CA VAL A 392 -2.31 -21.26 16.86
C VAL A 392 -2.08 -22.47 15.96
N SER A 393 -0.85 -22.97 15.90
CA SER A 393 -0.51 -24.14 15.07
C SER A 393 -1.33 -25.38 15.45
N LEU A 394 -1.50 -25.64 16.76
CA LEU A 394 -2.32 -26.76 17.26
C LEU A 394 -3.80 -26.60 16.91
N ILE A 395 -4.35 -25.39 16.99
CA ILE A 395 -5.74 -25.14 16.56
C ILE A 395 -5.86 -25.41 15.05
N THR A 396 -4.90 -24.94 14.25
CA THR A 396 -4.93 -25.11 12.79
C THR A 396 -4.77 -26.56 12.33
N CYS A 397 -4.41 -27.50 13.21
CA CYS A 397 -4.49 -28.93 12.91
C CYS A 397 -5.93 -29.39 12.57
N ILE A 398 -6.95 -28.61 12.90
CA ILE A 398 -8.32 -28.85 12.40
C ILE A 398 -8.40 -28.88 10.86
N THR A 399 -7.45 -28.26 10.16
CA THR A 399 -7.36 -28.31 8.68
C THR A 399 -7.12 -29.72 8.15
N PHE A 400 -6.64 -30.68 8.97
CA PHE A 400 -6.53 -32.09 8.57
C PHE A 400 -7.88 -32.77 8.31
N LEU A 401 -9.02 -32.11 8.56
CA LEU A 401 -10.35 -32.57 8.11
C LEU A 401 -10.41 -32.87 6.60
N VAL A 402 -9.51 -32.31 5.79
CA VAL A 402 -9.32 -32.65 4.36
C VAL A 402 -8.97 -34.12 4.11
N SER A 403 -8.57 -34.89 5.13
CA SER A 403 -8.37 -36.34 4.99
C SER A 403 -9.67 -37.12 4.84
N SER A 404 -10.78 -36.54 5.27
CA SER A 404 -12.11 -37.18 5.31
C SER A 404 -13.18 -36.42 4.53
N ASN A 405 -12.87 -35.22 4.05
CA ASN A 405 -13.76 -34.33 3.30
C ASN A 405 -12.99 -33.75 2.11
N SER A 406 -13.71 -33.19 1.13
CA SER A 406 -13.04 -32.50 0.02
C SER A 406 -12.29 -31.26 0.53
N THR A 407 -11.17 -30.93 -0.13
CA THR A 407 -10.36 -29.74 0.16
C THR A 407 -11.18 -28.45 0.04
N VAL A 408 -12.13 -28.43 -0.91
CA VAL A 408 -13.02 -27.31 -1.22
C VAL A 408 -14.05 -27.09 -0.13
N THR A 409 -14.69 -28.16 0.34
CA THR A 409 -15.66 -28.10 1.44
C THR A 409 -15.00 -27.56 2.70
N VAL A 410 -13.84 -28.09 3.06
CA VAL A 410 -13.09 -27.64 4.24
C VAL A 410 -12.60 -26.20 4.08
N PHE A 411 -12.19 -25.81 2.87
CA PHE A 411 -11.86 -24.42 2.55
C PHE A 411 -13.04 -23.49 2.83
N TYR A 412 -14.25 -23.81 2.33
CA TYR A 412 -15.42 -22.94 2.54
C TYR A 412 -15.88 -22.89 3.99
N TRP A 413 -15.85 -24.00 4.74
CA TRP A 413 -16.13 -23.96 6.19
C TRP A 413 -15.26 -22.94 6.93
N PHE A 414 -13.96 -22.86 6.60
CA PHE A 414 -13.08 -21.87 7.21
C PHE A 414 -13.27 -20.47 6.62
N VAL A 415 -13.69 -20.34 5.36
CA VAL A 415 -14.10 -19.05 4.78
C VAL A 415 -15.29 -18.50 5.56
N ASP A 416 -16.32 -19.31 5.82
CA ASP A 416 -17.53 -18.86 6.51
C ASP A 416 -17.24 -18.46 7.95
N LEU A 417 -16.51 -19.30 8.70
CA LEU A 417 -16.07 -19.00 10.07
C LEU A 417 -15.27 -17.70 10.14
N THR A 418 -14.40 -17.47 9.15
CA THR A 418 -13.59 -16.25 9.04
C THR A 418 -14.46 -15.03 8.73
N THR A 419 -15.34 -15.15 7.73
CA THR A 419 -16.20 -14.07 7.22
C THR A 419 -17.01 -13.48 8.34
N THR A 420 -17.73 -14.33 9.08
CA THR A 420 -18.57 -13.92 10.19
C THR A 420 -17.77 -13.24 11.29
N ALA A 421 -16.57 -13.74 11.60
CA ALA A 421 -15.70 -13.16 12.62
C ALA A 421 -15.11 -11.80 12.20
N LEU A 422 -14.73 -11.64 10.93
CA LEU A 422 -14.25 -10.37 10.39
C LEU A 422 -15.36 -9.31 10.36
N ILE A 423 -16.55 -9.66 9.86
CA ILE A 423 -17.70 -8.75 9.83
C ILE A 423 -18.08 -8.31 11.25
N ALA A 424 -18.12 -9.24 12.21
CA ALA A 424 -18.39 -8.94 13.60
C ALA A 424 -17.33 -7.98 14.19
N THR A 425 -16.06 -8.23 13.89
CA THR A 425 -14.95 -7.38 14.35
C THR A 425 -15.04 -5.98 13.74
N TYR A 426 -15.23 -5.86 12.43
CA TYR A 426 -15.32 -4.55 11.74
C TYR A 426 -16.57 -3.77 12.16
N THR A 427 -17.68 -4.44 12.40
CA THR A 427 -18.87 -3.84 13.00
C THR A 427 -18.56 -3.31 14.41
N GLY A 428 -17.77 -4.04 15.20
CA GLY A 428 -17.24 -3.57 16.48
C GLY A 428 -16.30 -2.36 16.36
N MET A 429 -15.50 -2.26 15.30
CA MET A 429 -14.65 -1.10 15.02
C MET A 429 -15.49 0.14 14.69
N LEU A 430 -16.55 -0.01 13.90
CA LEU A 430 -17.52 1.06 13.61
C LEU A 430 -18.25 1.49 14.88
N TRP A 431 -18.64 0.55 15.74
CA TRP A 431 -19.22 0.87 17.04
C TRP A 431 -18.22 1.62 17.94
N THR A 432 -16.95 1.24 17.92
CA THR A 432 -15.87 1.94 18.62
C THR A 432 -15.73 3.38 18.15
N PHE A 433 -15.77 3.61 16.84
CA PHE A 433 -15.77 4.97 16.27
C PHE A 433 -17.00 5.78 16.70
N ILE A 434 -18.19 5.18 16.70
CA ILE A 434 -19.41 5.85 17.19
C ILE A 434 -19.26 6.25 18.66
N GLY A 435 -18.65 5.38 19.49
CA GLY A 435 -18.30 5.68 20.88
C GLY A 435 -17.34 6.87 20.99
N TRP A 436 -16.26 6.85 20.22
CA TRP A 436 -15.28 7.92 20.13
C TRP A 436 -15.89 9.26 19.69
N TYR A 437 -16.70 9.24 18.63
CA TYR A 437 -17.39 10.42 18.11
C TYR A 437 -18.32 11.03 19.17
N ARG A 438 -19.11 10.20 19.86
CA ARG A 438 -19.99 10.66 20.94
C ARG A 438 -19.21 11.25 22.11
N ALA A 439 -18.10 10.62 22.49
CA ALA A 439 -17.22 11.13 23.54
C ALA A 439 -16.64 12.49 23.18
N ARG A 440 -16.16 12.66 21.95
CA ARG A 440 -15.63 13.93 21.44
C ARG A 440 -16.66 15.05 21.42
N MET A 441 -17.90 14.73 21.01
CA MET A 441 -19.00 15.70 21.06
C MET A 441 -19.40 16.08 22.50
N ALA A 442 -19.24 15.17 23.47
CA ALA A 442 -19.50 15.45 24.88
C ALA A 442 -18.34 16.18 25.58
N GLN A 443 -17.13 16.16 25.00
CA GLN A 443 -15.91 16.75 25.54
C GLN A 443 -15.18 17.62 24.48
N PRO A 444 -15.81 18.68 23.93
CA PRO A 444 -15.27 19.44 22.81
C PRO A 444 -13.95 20.17 23.14
N ASP A 445 -13.74 20.53 24.41
CA ASP A 445 -12.52 21.18 24.87
C ASP A 445 -11.32 20.22 24.91
N ALA A 446 -11.57 18.92 25.10
CA ALA A 446 -10.51 17.91 25.18
C ALA A 446 -9.93 17.58 23.81
N VAL A 447 -10.77 17.55 22.76
CA VAL A 447 -10.34 17.22 21.39
C VAL A 447 -11.04 18.15 20.38
N PRO A 448 -10.52 19.37 20.19
CA PRO A 448 -11.00 20.29 19.16
C PRO A 448 -10.89 19.70 17.74
N LEU A 449 -11.76 20.12 16.81
CA LEU A 449 -11.67 19.69 15.41
C LEU A 449 -10.32 20.03 14.77
N SER A 450 -9.73 21.17 15.15
CA SER A 450 -8.42 21.61 14.66
C SER A 450 -7.26 20.75 15.14
N SER A 451 -7.44 19.93 16.19
CA SER A 451 -6.40 19.03 16.69
C SER A 451 -6.41 17.66 16.01
N LEU A 452 -7.38 17.39 15.13
CA LEU A 452 -7.45 16.12 14.41
C LEU A 452 -6.57 16.17 13.15
N PRO A 453 -5.59 15.25 13.02
CA PRO A 453 -4.79 15.14 11.80
C PRO A 453 -5.62 14.73 10.58
N TYR A 454 -6.75 14.06 10.82
CA TYR A 454 -7.66 13.61 9.78
C TYR A 454 -9.09 13.55 10.29
N ILE A 455 -10.02 13.89 9.41
CA ILE A 455 -11.46 13.84 9.67
C ILE A 455 -12.07 12.98 8.57
N ALA A 456 -12.73 11.90 8.96
CA ALA A 456 -13.39 10.99 8.04
C ALA A 456 -14.60 11.69 7.39
N PRO A 457 -14.68 11.73 6.04
CA PRO A 457 -15.80 12.37 5.36
C PRO A 457 -17.11 11.62 5.64
N LEU A 458 -18.23 12.35 5.59
CA LEU A 458 -19.59 11.80 5.77
C LEU A 458 -19.87 11.16 7.14
N THR A 459 -18.97 11.32 8.11
CA THR A 459 -19.19 10.86 9.49
C THR A 459 -20.03 11.88 10.28
N PRO A 460 -20.88 11.43 11.21
CA PRO A 460 -21.07 10.04 11.65
C PRO A 460 -22.10 9.25 10.80
N GLY A 461 -22.78 9.88 9.84
CA GLY A 461 -23.85 9.24 9.06
C GLY A 461 -23.41 7.96 8.34
N ALA A 462 -22.25 8.00 7.67
CA ALA A 462 -21.65 6.84 7.03
C ALA A 462 -21.27 5.73 8.03
N ALA A 463 -20.81 6.10 9.23
CA ALA A 463 -20.47 5.14 10.28
C ALA A 463 -21.71 4.41 10.82
N TYR A 464 -22.81 5.13 11.06
CA TYR A 464 -24.08 4.52 11.46
C TYR A 464 -24.65 3.60 10.39
N PHE A 465 -24.63 4.03 9.13
CA PHE A 465 -25.09 3.22 8.01
C PHE A 465 -24.27 1.93 7.87
N ALA A 466 -22.94 2.04 7.85
CA ALA A 466 -22.05 0.88 7.75
C ALA A 466 -22.21 -0.07 8.95
N CYS A 467 -22.37 0.46 10.17
CA CYS A 467 -22.61 -0.36 11.36
C CYS A 467 -23.95 -1.12 11.26
N GLY A 468 -25.01 -0.45 10.82
CA GLY A 468 -26.31 -1.08 10.56
C GLY A 468 -26.23 -2.15 9.48
N LEU A 469 -25.48 -1.90 8.41
CA LEU A 469 -25.24 -2.87 7.34
C LEU A 469 -24.47 -4.09 7.85
N GLY A 470 -23.42 -3.91 8.66
CA GLY A 470 -22.68 -5.02 9.28
C GLY A 470 -23.58 -5.91 10.16
N CYS A 471 -24.42 -5.30 11.00
CA CYS A 471 -25.42 -6.02 11.79
C CYS A 471 -26.44 -6.78 10.92
N LEU A 472 -26.91 -6.16 9.83
CA LEU A 472 -27.82 -6.79 8.88
C LEU A 472 -27.16 -7.99 8.20
N THR A 473 -25.91 -7.84 7.77
CA THR A 473 -25.14 -8.93 7.15
C THR A 473 -24.93 -10.08 8.12
N LEU A 474 -24.57 -9.83 9.37
CA LEU A 474 -24.44 -10.88 10.40
C LEU A 474 -25.76 -11.62 10.66
N LEU A 475 -26.91 -10.94 10.56
CA LEU A 475 -28.22 -11.58 10.75
C LEU A 475 -28.54 -12.56 9.61
N PHE A 476 -28.22 -12.16 8.37
CA PHE A 476 -28.51 -12.91 7.15
C PHE A 476 -27.27 -13.60 6.56
N ILE A 477 -26.28 -13.94 7.38
CA ILE A 477 -24.98 -14.46 6.91
C ILE A 477 -25.07 -15.88 6.36
N GLY A 478 -25.91 -16.72 6.95
CA GLY A 478 -26.21 -18.09 6.48
C GLY A 478 -27.69 -18.22 6.14
N PHE A 479 -28.20 -17.35 5.27
CA PHE A 479 -29.65 -17.29 4.98
C PHE A 479 -30.20 -18.56 4.30
N ASP A 480 -29.33 -19.29 3.60
CA ASP A 480 -29.62 -20.47 2.80
C ASP A 480 -29.52 -21.79 3.57
N VAL A 481 -28.91 -21.79 4.76
CA VAL A 481 -28.73 -23.01 5.59
C VAL A 481 -29.98 -23.49 6.32
N PHE A 482 -31.10 -22.76 6.22
CA PHE A 482 -32.33 -23.08 6.95
C PHE A 482 -33.26 -24.05 6.21
N VAL A 483 -33.23 -24.07 4.86
CA VAL A 483 -34.16 -24.86 4.04
C VAL A 483 -33.45 -25.49 2.81
N PRO A 484 -33.10 -26.79 2.84
CA PRO A 484 -33.16 -27.68 4.00
C PRO A 484 -32.16 -27.25 5.08
N PHE A 485 -32.41 -27.68 6.33
CA PHE A 485 -31.51 -27.35 7.42
C PHE A 485 -30.16 -28.06 7.27
N ASP A 486 -29.10 -27.28 7.05
CA ASP A 486 -27.73 -27.75 7.03
C ASP A 486 -27.04 -27.39 8.34
N TYR A 487 -26.90 -28.38 9.23
CA TYR A 487 -26.31 -28.16 10.54
C TYR A 487 -24.81 -27.84 10.49
N GLN A 488 -24.09 -28.28 9.45
CA GLN A 488 -22.65 -28.02 9.32
C GLN A 488 -22.44 -26.55 8.96
N ASN A 489 -23.12 -26.11 7.89
CA ASN A 489 -23.02 -24.73 7.44
C ASN A 489 -23.68 -23.75 8.43
N PHE A 490 -24.79 -24.15 9.09
CA PHE A 490 -25.35 -23.35 10.18
C PHE A 490 -24.34 -23.07 11.29
N ILE A 491 -23.54 -24.07 11.69
CA ILE A 491 -22.51 -23.88 12.71
C ILE A 491 -21.41 -22.96 12.18
N THR A 492 -20.91 -23.17 10.95
CA THR A 492 -19.81 -22.35 10.42
C THR A 492 -20.23 -20.90 10.19
N ASP A 493 -21.43 -20.67 9.67
CA ASP A 493 -21.93 -19.33 9.36
C ASP A 493 -22.23 -18.52 10.62
N TYR A 494 -22.83 -19.15 11.64
CA TYR A 494 -23.29 -18.45 12.83
C TYR A 494 -22.36 -18.57 14.04
N PHE A 495 -21.23 -19.31 13.96
CA PHE A 495 -20.32 -19.50 15.09
C PHE A 495 -19.87 -18.17 15.69
N ALA A 496 -19.36 -17.25 14.88
CA ALA A 496 -18.85 -15.97 15.38
C ALA A 496 -19.96 -15.03 15.87
N VAL A 497 -21.18 -15.14 15.32
CA VAL A 497 -22.38 -14.45 15.81
C VAL A 497 -22.73 -14.89 17.24
N ALA A 498 -22.46 -16.14 17.60
CA ALA A 498 -22.62 -16.62 18.98
C ALA A 498 -21.39 -16.33 19.84
N PHE A 499 -20.19 -16.57 19.31
CA PHE A 499 -18.91 -16.47 20.02
C PHE A 499 -18.60 -15.04 20.49
N GLY A 500 -18.78 -14.03 19.63
CA GLY A 500 -18.52 -12.64 19.98
C GLY A 500 -19.37 -12.15 21.17
N PRO A 501 -20.70 -12.24 21.11
CA PRO A 501 -21.59 -11.94 22.23
C PRO A 501 -21.33 -12.80 23.46
N PHE A 502 -21.00 -14.09 23.30
CA PHE A 502 -20.61 -14.94 24.43
C PHE A 502 -19.36 -14.38 25.12
N MET A 503 -18.31 -14.02 24.38
CA MET A 503 -17.09 -13.43 24.92
C MET A 503 -17.36 -12.08 25.60
N PHE A 504 -18.25 -11.27 25.01
CA PHE A 504 -18.70 -10.02 25.62
C PHE A 504 -19.36 -10.28 26.98
N VAL A 505 -20.38 -11.16 27.03
CA VAL A 505 -21.11 -11.48 28.26
C VAL A 505 -20.21 -12.13 29.30
N LEU A 506 -19.32 -13.04 28.89
CA LEU A 506 -18.36 -13.70 29.77
C LEU A 506 -17.50 -12.66 30.49
N TRP A 507 -16.88 -11.74 29.76
CA TRP A 507 -16.04 -10.70 30.37
C TRP A 507 -16.85 -9.71 31.18
N LYS A 508 -18.03 -9.33 30.68
CA LYS A 508 -18.97 -8.44 31.37
C LYS A 508 -19.35 -8.99 32.75
N VAL A 509 -19.61 -10.29 32.87
CA VAL A 509 -19.99 -10.95 34.13
C VAL A 509 -18.76 -11.16 35.03
N VAL A 510 -17.66 -11.67 34.49
CA VAL A 510 -16.45 -11.99 35.27
C VAL A 510 -15.76 -10.73 35.79
N LYS A 511 -15.65 -9.69 34.97
CA LYS A 511 -14.97 -8.43 35.32
C LYS A 511 -15.93 -7.31 35.74
N ARG A 512 -17.25 -7.53 35.67
CA ARG A 512 -18.28 -6.56 36.06
C ARG A 512 -18.08 -5.18 35.42
N THR A 513 -17.72 -5.16 34.13
CA THR A 513 -17.41 -3.93 33.40
C THR A 513 -18.68 -3.10 33.18
N LYS A 514 -18.53 -1.81 32.91
CA LYS A 514 -19.63 -0.88 32.63
C LYS A 514 -19.38 -0.19 31.29
N PHE A 515 -20.48 0.17 30.62
CA PHE A 515 -20.38 1.02 29.43
C PHE A 515 -19.80 2.38 29.84
N VAL A 516 -18.88 2.88 29.03
CA VAL A 516 -18.22 4.15 29.25
C VAL A 516 -19.19 5.29 28.91
N SER A 517 -19.35 6.24 29.84
CA SER A 517 -20.11 7.47 29.58
C SER A 517 -19.32 8.36 28.63
N ALA A 518 -19.98 8.94 27.63
CA ALA A 518 -19.33 9.82 26.65
C ALA A 518 -18.55 10.99 27.31
N SER A 519 -19.06 11.54 28.42
CA SER A 519 -18.41 12.62 29.18
C SER A 519 -17.20 12.18 30.01
N GLN A 520 -16.98 10.88 30.19
CA GLN A 520 -15.91 10.30 31.00
C GLN A 520 -14.96 9.41 30.19
N ALA A 521 -15.21 9.26 28.89
CA ALA A 521 -14.38 8.44 28.03
C ALA A 521 -12.97 9.05 27.96
N ASP A 522 -11.97 8.18 28.12
CA ASP A 522 -10.56 8.57 28.10
C ASP A 522 -10.10 8.84 26.65
N LEU A 523 -10.18 10.11 26.24
CA LEU A 523 -9.76 10.56 24.91
C LEU A 523 -8.27 10.88 24.81
N LEU A 524 -7.57 11.06 25.94
CA LEU A 524 -6.22 11.65 25.97
C LEU A 524 -5.16 10.75 26.61
N GLY A 525 -5.52 9.63 27.23
CA GLY A 525 -4.56 8.68 27.80
C GLY A 525 -3.58 8.17 26.74
N GLY A 526 -2.27 8.28 26.99
CA GLY A 526 -1.25 7.90 26.01
C GLY A 526 -0.98 8.96 24.92
N LYS A 527 -1.77 10.05 24.88
CA LYS A 527 -1.66 11.08 23.83
C LYS A 527 -0.37 11.86 23.95
N ALA A 528 0.03 12.26 25.15
CA ALA A 528 1.25 13.04 25.35
C ALA A 528 2.51 12.27 24.93
N GLU A 529 2.58 10.97 25.23
CA GLU A 529 3.68 10.11 24.77
C GLU A 529 3.67 9.96 23.25
N CYS A 530 2.49 9.76 22.64
CA CYS A 530 2.36 9.72 21.18
C CYS A 530 2.75 11.06 20.54
N ASP A 531 2.41 12.19 21.17
CA ASP A 531 2.74 13.54 20.70
C ASP A 531 4.26 13.72 20.69
N GLU A 532 4.92 13.43 21.80
CA GLU A 532 6.37 13.56 21.91
C GLU A 532 7.12 12.64 20.92
N GLU A 533 6.63 11.41 20.74
CA GLU A 533 7.18 10.52 19.70
C GLU A 533 6.94 11.06 18.29
N CYS A 534 5.80 11.70 18.04
CA CYS A 534 5.49 12.28 16.74
C CYS A 534 6.22 13.61 16.48
N ARG A 535 6.66 14.33 17.54
CA ARG A 535 7.39 15.59 17.42
C ARG A 535 8.66 15.47 16.61
N ILE A 536 9.31 14.30 16.57
CA ILE A 536 10.48 14.12 15.72
C ILE A 536 10.18 14.40 14.24
N TRP A 537 8.94 14.14 13.79
CA TRP A 537 8.47 14.45 12.43
C TRP A 537 7.73 15.79 12.34
N GLU A 538 7.03 16.22 13.41
CA GLU A 538 6.31 17.49 13.42
C GLU A 538 7.25 18.70 13.57
N ASP A 539 8.29 18.58 14.42
CA ASP A 539 9.32 19.59 14.66
C ASP A 539 10.53 19.42 13.70
N GLY A 540 10.75 18.21 13.17
CA GLY A 540 11.83 17.88 12.24
C GLY A 540 11.50 18.09 10.75
N GLY A 541 10.26 18.42 10.41
CA GLY A 541 9.77 18.47 9.03
C GLY A 541 9.45 17.07 8.47
N VAL A 542 8.76 17.04 7.33
CA VAL A 542 8.59 15.82 6.52
C VAL A 542 9.98 15.19 6.34
N GLU A 543 10.14 13.88 6.51
CA GLU A 543 11.37 13.20 6.08
C GLU A 543 11.50 13.43 4.57
N GLU A 544 12.24 14.46 4.19
CA GLU A 544 12.55 14.76 2.80
C GLU A 544 13.83 14.02 2.47
N ASN A 545 13.88 13.38 1.31
CA ASN A 545 15.14 12.89 0.81
C ASN A 545 16.06 14.08 0.52
N THR A 546 17.27 14.08 1.07
CA THR A 546 18.26 15.11 0.76
C THR A 546 18.84 14.87 -0.64
N ILE A 547 18.50 15.72 -1.61
CA ILE A 547 19.05 15.61 -2.97
C ILE A 547 20.43 16.26 -3.06
N GLY A 548 21.40 15.53 -3.62
CA GLY A 548 22.69 16.05 -4.03
C GLY A 548 22.58 16.66 -5.42
N PHE A 549 22.55 18.00 -5.50
CA PHE A 549 22.42 18.72 -6.76
C PHE A 549 23.79 19.10 -7.32
N LEU A 550 24.20 18.44 -8.40
CA LEU A 550 25.32 18.86 -9.24
C LEU A 550 24.79 20.01 -10.10
N GLY A 551 25.18 21.24 -9.73
CA GLY A 551 24.65 22.48 -10.30
C GLY A 551 24.72 22.52 -11.82
N GLY A 552 23.94 23.44 -12.40
CA GLY A 552 24.09 23.78 -13.80
C GLY A 552 25.51 24.26 -14.11
N MET A 553 25.92 24.15 -15.37
CA MET A 553 27.29 24.50 -15.76
C MET A 553 27.58 25.99 -15.56
N SER A 554 26.56 26.83 -15.38
CA SER A 554 26.67 28.22 -14.98
C SER A 554 25.92 28.46 -13.66
N TYR A 555 26.27 29.54 -12.95
CA TYR A 555 25.56 29.93 -11.74
C TYR A 555 24.10 30.34 -12.03
N HIS A 556 23.83 30.91 -13.21
CA HIS A 556 22.47 31.24 -13.65
C HIS A 556 21.60 29.99 -13.81
N SER A 557 22.12 28.98 -14.50
CA SER A 557 21.43 27.70 -14.69
C SER A 557 21.19 27.00 -13.34
N THR A 558 22.19 27.05 -12.45
CA THR A 558 22.07 26.53 -11.08
C THR A 558 20.97 27.24 -10.28
N ALA A 559 20.92 28.58 -10.31
CA ALA A 559 19.90 29.37 -9.62
C ALA A 559 18.49 29.11 -10.16
N LEU A 560 18.36 28.91 -11.48
CA LEU A 560 17.09 28.61 -12.12
C LEU A 560 16.53 27.26 -11.67
N TYR A 561 17.37 26.20 -11.67
CA TYR A 561 16.99 24.89 -11.13
C TYR A 561 16.61 24.98 -9.65
N TYR A 562 17.41 25.67 -8.84
CA TYR A 562 17.11 25.86 -7.42
C TYR A 562 15.73 26.49 -7.23
N THR A 563 15.42 27.55 -7.98
CA THR A 563 14.13 28.24 -7.88
C THR A 563 12.98 27.35 -8.35
N SER A 564 13.13 26.63 -9.47
CA SER A 564 12.08 25.74 -10.00
C SER A 564 11.79 24.56 -9.06
N ILE A 565 12.82 23.85 -8.58
CA ILE A 565 12.67 22.73 -7.64
C ILE A 565 11.92 23.17 -6.38
N ASN A 566 12.34 24.29 -5.78
CA ASN A 566 11.71 24.80 -4.58
C ASN A 566 10.30 25.33 -4.84
N GLY A 567 10.03 25.89 -6.02
CA GLY A 567 8.68 26.27 -6.43
C GLY A 567 7.72 25.09 -6.46
N HIS A 568 8.16 23.93 -6.98
CA HIS A 568 7.38 22.69 -6.96
C HIS A 568 7.15 22.17 -5.53
N VAL A 569 8.20 22.13 -4.69
CA VAL A 569 8.04 21.71 -3.28
C VAL A 569 7.08 22.62 -2.52
N GLN A 570 7.18 23.94 -2.72
CA GLN A 570 6.29 24.90 -2.09
C GLN A 570 4.84 24.75 -2.58
N GLN A 571 4.61 24.41 -3.84
CA GLN A 571 3.26 24.15 -4.36
C GLN A 571 2.61 22.91 -3.73
N GLU A 572 3.38 21.86 -3.48
CA GLU A 572 2.89 20.60 -2.90
C GLU A 572 2.69 20.68 -1.38
N LEU A 573 3.64 21.28 -0.65
CA LEU A 573 3.60 21.37 0.82
C LEU A 573 2.94 22.65 1.36
N GLY A 574 2.88 23.71 0.55
CA GLY A 574 2.37 25.02 0.95
C GLY A 574 3.32 25.84 1.82
N GLY A 575 2.91 27.07 2.15
CA GLY A 575 3.63 27.94 3.09
C GLY A 575 5.00 28.41 2.57
N VAL A 576 6.04 28.22 3.38
CA VAL A 576 7.44 28.60 3.09
C VAL A 576 8.35 27.38 2.88
N ALA A 577 7.77 26.24 2.51
CA ALA A 577 8.50 24.99 2.31
C ALA A 577 9.50 25.07 1.15
N SER A 578 10.62 24.35 1.29
CA SER A 578 11.73 24.29 0.34
C SER A 578 12.37 22.91 0.41
N ALA A 579 12.84 22.40 -0.72
CA ALA A 579 13.51 21.10 -0.81
C ALA A 579 14.80 21.05 0.03
N THR A 580 14.95 19.97 0.80
CA THR A 580 16.20 19.62 1.47
C THR A 580 17.23 19.17 0.43
N MET A 581 18.29 19.97 0.25
CA MET A 581 19.32 19.70 -0.76
C MET A 581 20.73 20.16 -0.37
N VAL A 582 21.73 19.47 -0.89
CA VAL A 582 23.13 19.91 -0.86
C VAL A 582 23.59 20.11 -2.30
N MET A 583 24.19 21.26 -2.59
CA MET A 583 24.50 21.67 -3.97
C MET A 583 25.99 21.90 -4.19
N HIS A 584 26.50 21.44 -5.34
CA HIS A 584 27.83 21.76 -5.82
C HIS A 584 27.74 22.69 -7.04
N SER A 585 28.30 23.90 -6.93
CA SER A 585 28.36 24.86 -8.03
C SER A 585 29.66 24.70 -8.81
N PHE A 586 29.59 24.50 -10.12
CA PHE A 586 30.77 24.41 -10.98
C PHE A 586 31.25 25.78 -11.44
N ASN A 587 32.57 25.90 -11.68
CA ASN A 587 33.12 27.00 -12.46
C ASN A 587 32.87 26.72 -13.95
N HIS A 588 32.01 27.54 -14.58
CA HIS A 588 31.61 27.38 -15.97
C HIS A 588 32.78 27.26 -16.93
N ALA A 589 33.81 28.10 -16.76
CA ALA A 589 34.94 28.14 -17.66
C ALA A 589 35.72 26.82 -17.68
N GLU A 590 35.87 26.17 -16.52
CA GLU A 590 36.61 24.90 -16.40
C GLU A 590 35.84 23.74 -17.01
N ILE A 591 34.56 23.60 -16.64
CA ILE A 591 33.76 22.44 -17.06
C ILE A 591 33.34 22.54 -18.53
N SER A 592 33.01 23.75 -19.00
CA SER A 592 32.67 24.00 -20.40
C SER A 592 33.86 23.75 -21.32
N ALA A 593 35.09 24.11 -20.90
CA ALA A 593 36.30 23.81 -21.67
C ALA A 593 36.52 22.29 -21.85
N LEU A 594 36.18 21.47 -20.84
CA LEU A 594 36.27 20.01 -20.94
C LEU A 594 35.25 19.44 -21.93
N PHE A 595 34.01 19.93 -21.91
CA PHE A 595 32.98 19.51 -22.85
C PHE A 595 33.31 19.92 -24.29
N SER A 596 33.70 21.18 -24.50
CA SER A 596 34.08 21.70 -25.81
C SER A 596 35.31 20.98 -26.39
N ALA A 597 36.25 20.56 -25.54
CA ALA A 597 37.41 19.76 -25.94
C ALA A 597 37.12 18.25 -26.09
N GLY A 598 35.88 17.80 -25.84
CA GLY A 598 35.50 16.38 -25.88
C GLY A 598 36.20 15.50 -24.83
N ARG A 599 36.72 16.09 -23.75
CA ARG A 599 37.46 15.40 -22.68
C ARG A 599 36.51 14.81 -21.64
N TRP A 600 35.66 13.88 -22.08
CA TRP A 600 34.55 13.31 -21.29
C TRP A 600 35.01 12.60 -20.01
N ASP A 601 36.15 11.89 -20.04
CA ASP A 601 36.66 11.22 -18.84
C ASP A 601 37.05 12.22 -17.76
N ALA A 602 37.76 13.29 -18.13
CA ALA A 602 38.13 14.34 -17.19
C ALA A 602 36.90 15.08 -16.63
N ALA A 603 35.84 15.25 -17.44
CA ALA A 603 34.59 15.82 -16.96
C ALA A 603 33.85 14.87 -16.00
N ALA A 604 33.81 13.57 -16.31
CA ALA A 604 33.25 12.56 -15.43
C ALA A 604 33.94 12.55 -14.07
N ASP A 605 35.28 12.55 -14.03
CA ASP A 605 36.07 12.54 -12.80
C ASP A 605 35.74 13.75 -11.90
N ARG A 606 35.52 14.93 -12.50
CA ARG A 606 35.10 16.14 -11.78
C ARG A 606 33.70 16.01 -11.19
N LEU A 607 32.73 15.50 -11.97
CA LEU A 607 31.38 15.28 -11.47
C LEU A 607 31.32 14.19 -10.40
N ILE A 608 32.10 13.12 -10.53
CA ILE A 608 32.22 12.04 -9.54
C ILE A 608 32.80 12.56 -8.23
N ALA A 609 33.85 13.39 -8.28
CA ALA A 609 34.41 14.01 -7.08
C ALA A 609 33.38 14.88 -6.35
N ALA A 610 32.62 15.69 -7.10
CA ALA A 610 31.53 16.47 -6.54
C ALA A 610 30.43 15.58 -5.94
N ALA A 611 30.02 14.52 -6.65
CA ALA A 611 29.01 13.56 -6.18
C ALA A 611 29.41 12.88 -4.86
N LYS A 612 30.68 12.46 -4.72
CA LYS A 612 31.21 11.88 -3.48
C LYS A 612 31.19 12.87 -2.31
N ASN A 613 31.47 14.15 -2.58
CA ASN A 613 31.37 15.20 -1.57
C ASN A 613 29.92 15.43 -1.14
N LEU A 614 28.98 15.46 -2.08
CA LEU A 614 27.55 15.58 -1.78
C LEU A 614 27.02 14.39 -0.97
N LYS A 615 27.42 13.17 -1.32
CA LYS A 615 27.14 11.97 -0.53
C LYS A 615 27.66 12.10 0.90
N SER A 616 28.89 12.56 1.06
CA SER A 616 29.51 12.75 2.38
C SER A 616 28.80 13.84 3.20
N ALA A 617 28.13 14.78 2.53
CA ALA A 617 27.31 15.82 3.14
C ALA A 617 25.86 15.39 3.42
N GLY A 618 25.51 14.11 3.22
CA GLY A 618 24.20 13.56 3.56
C GLY A 618 23.24 13.38 2.38
N ALA A 619 23.66 13.62 1.14
CA ALA A 619 22.81 13.36 -0.03
C ALA A 619 22.44 11.87 -0.16
N GLN A 620 21.17 11.60 -0.44
CA GLN A 620 20.61 10.25 -0.63
C GLN A 620 20.40 9.91 -2.12
N GLY A 621 20.46 10.90 -3.00
CA GLY A 621 20.33 10.78 -4.45
C GLY A 621 21.03 11.94 -5.16
N LEU A 622 21.18 11.85 -6.48
CA LEU A 622 21.90 12.84 -7.30
C LEU A 622 21.03 13.36 -8.44
N ALA A 623 21.22 14.63 -8.79
CA ALA A 623 20.69 15.22 -10.02
C ALA A 623 21.74 16.13 -10.67
N ILE A 624 21.81 16.12 -12.01
CA ILE A 624 22.72 16.98 -12.79
C ILE A 624 21.89 18.07 -13.47
N GLY A 625 22.10 19.33 -13.08
CA GLY A 625 21.43 20.51 -13.63
C GLY A 625 21.87 20.92 -15.04
N CYS A 626 22.33 19.97 -15.87
CA CYS A 626 22.88 20.26 -17.18
C CYS A 626 22.64 19.13 -18.17
N ASN A 627 21.93 19.42 -19.26
CA ASN A 627 21.62 18.46 -20.33
C ASN A 627 22.86 17.71 -20.84
N ILE A 628 23.93 18.40 -21.25
CA ILE A 628 25.14 17.75 -21.78
C ILE A 628 25.90 16.94 -20.73
N GLY A 629 25.78 17.30 -19.45
CA GLY A 629 26.39 16.57 -18.34
C GLY A 629 25.85 15.14 -18.18
N HIS A 630 24.64 14.88 -18.69
CA HIS A 630 24.05 13.53 -18.65
C HIS A 630 24.77 12.52 -19.55
N LYS A 631 25.66 12.97 -20.46
CA LYS A 631 26.54 12.07 -21.24
C LYS A 631 27.42 11.19 -20.34
N VAL A 632 27.80 11.69 -19.16
CA VAL A 632 28.60 10.95 -18.18
C VAL A 632 27.79 10.46 -16.98
N ALA A 633 26.46 10.60 -17.00
CA ALA A 633 25.57 10.27 -15.88
C ALA A 633 25.75 8.84 -15.36
N GLY A 634 25.86 7.84 -16.27
CA GLY A 634 26.03 6.45 -15.87
C GLY A 634 27.31 6.20 -15.05
N ARG A 635 28.42 6.87 -15.39
CA ARG A 635 29.65 6.81 -14.59
C ARG A 635 29.50 7.56 -13.26
N VAL A 636 28.84 8.73 -13.27
CA VAL A 636 28.60 9.51 -12.05
C VAL A 636 27.73 8.74 -11.05
N GLU A 637 26.70 8.06 -11.52
CA GLU A 637 25.85 7.19 -10.69
C GLU A 637 26.65 6.01 -10.10
N ALA A 638 27.35 5.26 -10.97
CA ALA A 638 28.09 4.08 -10.57
C ALA A 638 29.24 4.39 -9.61
N GLU A 639 30.04 5.42 -9.89
CA GLU A 639 31.24 5.75 -9.12
C GLU A 639 30.99 6.77 -8.00
N GLY A 640 29.95 7.60 -8.12
CA GLY A 640 29.48 8.50 -7.06
C GLY A 640 28.74 7.74 -5.95
N GLY A 641 28.17 6.58 -6.27
CA GLY A 641 27.59 5.65 -5.30
C GLY A 641 26.27 6.14 -4.70
N LEU A 642 25.48 6.89 -5.48
CA LEU A 642 24.12 7.33 -5.18
C LEU A 642 23.26 7.22 -6.46
N PRO A 643 21.96 6.91 -6.35
CA PRO A 643 21.07 6.85 -7.50
C PRO A 643 20.95 8.23 -8.16
N LEU A 644 20.92 8.27 -9.50
CA LEU A 644 20.94 9.51 -10.27
C LEU A 644 19.65 9.73 -11.07
N LEU A 645 18.98 10.87 -10.82
CA LEU A 645 17.80 11.30 -11.56
C LEU A 645 18.20 11.85 -12.93
N HIS A 646 18.00 11.03 -13.97
CA HIS A 646 18.39 11.37 -15.33
C HIS A 646 17.35 12.25 -16.03
N ILE A 647 17.79 13.32 -16.71
CA ILE A 647 16.89 14.32 -17.31
C ILE A 647 15.99 13.74 -18.42
N ALA A 648 16.55 12.83 -19.22
CA ALA A 648 15.79 12.15 -20.27
C ALA A 648 14.65 11.27 -19.72
N ASP A 649 14.76 10.80 -18.47
CA ASP A 649 13.72 9.96 -17.86
C ASP A 649 12.49 10.81 -17.54
N ALA A 650 12.71 11.98 -16.92
CA ALA A 650 11.64 12.94 -16.63
C ALA A 650 10.93 13.40 -17.92
N ALA A 651 11.69 13.63 -18.99
CA ALA A 651 11.12 13.94 -20.30
C ALA A 651 10.34 12.76 -20.89
N ALA A 652 10.87 11.53 -20.82
CA ALA A 652 10.22 10.33 -21.34
C ALA A 652 8.87 10.07 -20.66
N ASP A 653 8.78 10.26 -19.35
CA ASP A 653 7.54 10.08 -18.59
C ASP A 653 6.46 11.07 -19.05
N GLU A 654 6.82 12.33 -19.31
CA GLU A 654 5.90 13.33 -19.83
C GLU A 654 5.45 13.03 -21.27
N ILE A 655 6.38 12.58 -22.12
CA ILE A 655 6.08 12.17 -23.51
C ILE A 655 5.07 11.03 -23.52
N LYS A 656 5.26 10.01 -22.67
CA LYS A 656 4.31 8.90 -22.48
C LYS A 656 2.96 9.39 -21.99
N ARG A 657 2.95 10.27 -20.97
CA ARG A 657 1.72 10.80 -20.39
C ARG A 657 0.86 11.52 -21.43
N ARG A 658 1.50 12.17 -22.41
CA ARG A 658 0.83 12.84 -23.53
C ARG A 658 0.55 11.95 -24.74
N GLY A 659 0.99 10.69 -24.73
CA GLY A 659 0.80 9.76 -25.85
C GLY A 659 1.50 10.20 -27.15
N LEU A 660 2.64 10.88 -27.04
CA LEU A 660 3.38 11.39 -28.21
C LEU A 660 4.21 10.26 -28.84
N LEU A 661 4.15 10.16 -30.17
CA LEU A 661 4.85 9.15 -30.97
C LEU A 661 6.07 9.71 -31.70
N LYS A 662 6.08 11.02 -31.97
CA LYS A 662 7.19 11.70 -32.66
C LYS A 662 7.45 13.08 -32.07
N ILE A 663 8.69 13.37 -31.70
CA ILE A 663 9.08 14.65 -31.09
C ILE A 663 10.29 15.26 -31.81
N GLY A 664 10.36 16.59 -31.84
CA GLY A 664 11.57 17.31 -32.23
C GLY A 664 12.49 17.50 -31.02
N LEU A 665 13.80 17.35 -31.19
CA LEU A 665 14.81 17.63 -30.17
C LEU A 665 15.66 18.81 -30.61
N LEU A 666 15.60 19.90 -29.85
CA LEU A 666 16.44 21.08 -30.05
C LEU A 666 17.40 21.21 -28.86
N ALA A 667 18.70 21.16 -29.12
CA ALA A 667 19.73 21.13 -28.08
C ALA A 667 21.10 21.57 -28.63
N THR A 668 22.16 21.40 -27.85
CA THR A 668 23.53 21.43 -28.38
C THR A 668 23.76 20.27 -29.35
N LYS A 669 24.72 20.42 -30.27
CA LYS A 669 25.05 19.43 -31.28
C LYS A 669 25.30 18.05 -30.67
N THR A 670 26.09 17.98 -29.59
CA THR A 670 26.38 16.71 -28.90
C THR A 670 25.12 16.05 -28.35
N VAL A 671 24.19 16.81 -27.77
CA VAL A 671 22.93 16.26 -27.23
C VAL A 671 22.02 15.74 -28.35
N MET A 672 22.04 16.39 -29.52
CA MET A 672 21.24 15.97 -30.68
C MET A 672 21.84 14.77 -31.42
N GLU A 673 23.16 14.67 -31.49
CA GLU A 673 23.85 13.65 -32.29
C GLU A 673 24.09 12.35 -31.50
N ASP A 674 24.48 12.44 -30.24
CA ASP A 674 24.76 11.27 -29.41
C ASP A 674 23.48 10.65 -28.79
N ASP A 675 23.54 9.37 -28.42
CA ASP A 675 22.35 8.61 -28.03
C ASP A 675 21.93 8.74 -26.56
N PHE A 676 22.71 9.41 -25.70
CA PHE A 676 22.44 9.43 -24.24
C PHE A 676 21.12 10.14 -23.84
N ILE A 677 20.65 11.11 -24.64
CA ILE A 677 19.29 11.67 -24.51
C ILE A 677 18.37 11.02 -25.55
N LYS A 678 18.71 11.12 -26.84
CA LYS A 678 17.87 10.66 -27.94
C LYS A 678 17.51 9.17 -27.84
N GLY A 679 18.52 8.32 -27.69
CA GLY A 679 18.35 6.88 -27.57
C GLY A 679 17.57 6.50 -26.30
N ARG A 680 17.87 7.16 -25.18
CA ARG A 680 17.14 6.94 -23.91
C ARG A 680 15.67 7.34 -23.97
N LEU A 681 15.34 8.43 -24.69
CA LEU A 681 13.96 8.81 -24.98
C LEU A 681 13.26 7.78 -25.87
N SER A 682 13.92 7.33 -26.94
CA SER A 682 13.37 6.27 -27.80
C SER A 682 13.13 4.97 -27.06
N GLU A 683 14.09 4.53 -26.25
CA GLU A 683 14.00 3.30 -25.47
C GLU A 683 12.91 3.40 -24.40
N LYS A 684 12.90 4.47 -23.61
CA LYS A 684 11.96 4.60 -22.50
C LYS A 684 10.58 4.96 -22.97
N ALA A 685 10.40 5.96 -23.84
CA ALA A 685 9.10 6.46 -24.26
C ALA A 685 8.52 5.78 -25.51
N GLY A 686 9.31 4.99 -26.24
CA GLY A 686 8.86 4.41 -27.52
C GLY A 686 8.65 5.46 -28.61
N VAL A 687 9.37 6.59 -28.52
CA VAL A 687 9.15 7.78 -29.37
C VAL A 687 10.22 7.89 -30.47
N GLU A 688 9.81 8.33 -31.65
CA GLU A 688 10.73 8.74 -32.72
C GLU A 688 11.23 10.17 -32.44
N VAL A 689 12.54 10.36 -32.35
CA VAL A 689 13.15 11.67 -32.08
C VAL A 689 13.73 12.26 -33.36
N LEU A 690 13.15 13.37 -33.80
CA LEU A 690 13.61 14.17 -34.94
C LEU A 690 14.62 15.22 -34.49
N ILE A 691 15.72 15.34 -35.22
CA ILE A 691 16.73 16.40 -35.00
C ILE A 691 16.84 17.30 -36.24
N PRO A 692 17.26 18.57 -36.08
CA PRO A 692 17.53 19.50 -37.18
C PRO A 692 18.58 18.95 -38.15
N ASP A 693 18.64 19.52 -39.35
CA ASP A 693 19.67 19.17 -40.35
C ASP A 693 21.06 19.64 -39.91
N GLN A 694 22.12 19.11 -40.52
CA GLN A 694 23.50 19.32 -40.04
C GLN A 694 23.89 20.79 -39.94
N GLU A 695 23.52 21.63 -40.91
CA GLU A 695 23.79 23.07 -40.88
C GLU A 695 23.03 23.77 -39.73
N GLU A 696 21.77 23.38 -39.50
CA GLU A 696 20.95 23.92 -38.42
C GLU A 696 21.47 23.51 -37.05
N ARG A 697 21.98 22.29 -36.90
CA ARG A 697 22.61 21.81 -35.67
C ARG A 697 23.86 22.62 -35.34
N ILE A 698 24.71 22.88 -36.32
CA ILE A 698 25.91 23.72 -36.15
C ILE A 698 25.52 25.15 -35.77
N ALA A 699 24.51 25.72 -36.44
CA ALA A 699 24.03 27.06 -36.13
C ALA A 699 23.43 27.16 -34.72
N THR A 700 22.60 26.18 -34.34
CA THR A 700 21.97 26.11 -33.00
C THR A 700 23.04 25.96 -31.91
N ASP A 701 24.02 25.09 -32.12
CA ASP A 701 25.13 24.87 -31.17
C ASP A 701 25.94 26.15 -30.95
N LYS A 702 26.28 26.85 -32.03
CA LYS A 702 26.98 28.14 -31.98
C LYS A 702 26.17 29.18 -31.19
N VAL A 703 24.87 29.30 -31.47
CA VAL A 703 23.96 30.22 -30.76
C VAL A 703 23.91 29.90 -29.26
N ILE A 704 23.79 28.62 -28.90
CA ILE A 704 23.72 28.21 -27.49
C ILE A 704 24.97 28.63 -26.73
N PHE A 705 26.17 28.41 -27.28
CA PHE A 705 27.42 28.72 -26.60
C PHE A 705 27.83 30.20 -26.67
N GLU A 706 27.69 30.85 -27.83
CA GLU A 706 28.21 32.22 -28.04
C GLU A 706 27.22 33.31 -27.61
N GLU A 707 25.91 33.07 -27.72
CA GLU A 707 24.88 34.04 -27.37
C GLU A 707 24.14 33.67 -26.07
N LEU A 708 23.46 32.52 -26.07
CA LEU A 708 22.55 32.17 -24.97
C LEU A 708 23.29 31.91 -23.66
N GLY A 709 24.42 31.20 -23.70
CA GLY A 709 25.28 30.95 -22.54
C GLY A 709 25.90 32.24 -21.96
N ALA A 710 25.98 33.30 -22.76
CA ALA A 710 26.40 34.63 -22.32
C ALA A 710 25.21 35.52 -21.88
N GLY A 711 23.98 35.00 -21.88
CA GLY A 711 22.76 35.74 -21.53
C GLY A 711 22.28 36.73 -22.59
N ILE A 712 22.69 36.56 -23.85
CA ILE A 712 22.34 37.44 -24.97
C ILE A 712 21.15 36.83 -25.75
N PHE A 713 20.03 37.55 -25.81
CA PHE A 713 18.80 37.08 -26.48
C PHE A 713 18.38 38.03 -27.62
N ARG A 714 18.86 37.79 -28.84
CA ARG A 714 18.57 38.64 -30.01
C ARG A 714 17.29 38.20 -30.73
N ASP A 715 16.52 39.16 -31.26
CA ASP A 715 15.29 38.85 -31.99
C ASP A 715 15.55 38.11 -33.32
N ASP A 716 16.67 38.39 -33.99
CA ASP A 716 17.10 37.64 -35.19
C ASP A 716 17.40 36.16 -34.86
N THR A 717 17.98 35.90 -33.67
CA THR A 717 18.23 34.54 -33.17
C THR A 717 16.93 33.81 -32.88
N LYS A 718 15.96 34.47 -32.23
CA LYS A 718 14.60 33.91 -32.01
C LYS A 718 13.93 33.53 -33.33
N ALA A 719 13.95 34.44 -34.31
CA ALA A 719 13.35 34.21 -35.62
C ALA A 719 14.00 33.01 -36.34
N LYS A 720 15.32 32.91 -36.31
CA LYS A 720 16.06 31.77 -36.90
C LYS A 720 15.74 30.45 -36.21
N THR A 721 15.68 30.43 -34.89
CA THR A 721 15.34 29.21 -34.12
C THR A 721 13.89 28.79 -34.35
N ALA A 722 12.95 29.73 -34.46
CA ALA A 722 11.55 29.43 -34.80
C ALA A 722 11.42 28.75 -36.16
N VAL A 723 12.23 29.14 -37.15
CA VAL A 723 12.25 28.48 -38.48
C VAL A 723 12.76 27.04 -38.40
N ILE A 724 13.71 26.74 -37.50
CA ILE A 724 14.20 25.37 -37.27
C ILE A 724 13.09 24.53 -36.62
N VAL A 725 12.40 25.09 -35.63
CA VAL A 725 11.26 24.45 -34.94
C VAL A 725 10.11 24.15 -35.93
N ASP A 726 9.74 25.10 -36.78
CA ASP A 726 8.71 24.92 -37.80
C ASP A 726 9.08 23.81 -38.80
N ARG A 727 10.36 23.68 -39.17
CA ARG A 727 10.84 22.57 -40.00
C ARG A 727 10.72 21.21 -39.32
N LEU A 728 10.98 21.11 -38.01
CA LEU A 728 10.75 19.88 -37.24
C LEU A 728 9.27 19.51 -37.21
N ILE A 729 8.38 20.48 -37.03
CA ILE A 729 6.92 20.29 -37.03
C ILE A 729 6.43 19.81 -38.40
N LYS A 730 6.90 20.43 -39.49
CA LYS A 730 6.60 19.99 -40.86
C LYS A 730 7.07 18.57 -41.16
N ARG A 731 8.11 18.10 -40.46
CA ARG A 731 8.60 16.71 -40.53
C ARG A 731 7.82 15.74 -39.61
N GLY A 732 6.79 16.22 -38.93
CA GLY A 732 5.85 15.41 -38.14
C GLY A 732 6.11 15.43 -36.63
N ALA A 733 6.94 16.34 -36.10
CA ALA A 733 7.07 16.50 -34.66
C ALA A 733 5.74 16.94 -34.04
N GLN A 734 5.23 16.16 -33.09
CA GLN A 734 3.98 16.42 -32.35
C GLN A 734 4.22 17.29 -31.11
N ALA A 735 5.47 17.42 -30.68
CA ALA A 735 5.97 18.34 -29.65
C ALA A 735 7.45 18.61 -29.92
N VAL A 736 7.99 19.68 -29.34
CA VAL A 736 9.42 19.98 -29.39
C VAL A 736 10.00 20.02 -27.99
N LEU A 737 11.00 19.16 -27.77
CA LEU A 737 11.77 19.07 -26.55
C LEU A 737 12.94 20.06 -26.60
N LEU A 738 12.93 21.03 -25.69
CA LEU A 738 13.99 22.02 -25.52
C LEU A 738 15.00 21.46 -24.51
N ALA A 739 16.10 20.89 -25.01
CA ALA A 739 17.11 20.23 -24.18
C ALA A 739 18.36 21.11 -23.95
N CYS A 740 18.11 22.35 -23.55
CA CYS A 740 19.11 23.31 -23.06
C CYS A 740 18.39 24.37 -22.23
N THR A 741 18.96 24.77 -21.10
CA THR A 741 18.29 25.62 -20.10
C THR A 741 17.88 26.98 -20.62
N GLU A 742 18.59 27.49 -21.62
CA GLU A 742 18.43 28.85 -22.14
C GLU A 742 17.49 28.91 -23.37
N LEU A 743 17.13 27.77 -23.97
CA LEU A 743 16.28 27.74 -25.17
C LEU A 743 14.86 28.25 -24.90
N GLN A 744 14.36 28.09 -23.67
CA GLN A 744 13.06 28.60 -23.25
C GLN A 744 12.92 30.13 -23.34
N PHE A 745 14.03 30.87 -23.36
CA PHE A 745 14.00 32.33 -23.49
C PHE A 745 13.85 32.80 -24.94
N ILE A 746 14.11 31.92 -25.90
CA ILE A 746 14.04 32.24 -27.34
C ILE A 746 12.95 31.50 -28.10
N VAL A 747 12.40 30.42 -27.52
CA VAL A 747 11.25 29.69 -28.07
C VAL A 747 10.15 29.65 -27.02
N LYS A 748 9.06 30.41 -27.22
CA LYS A 748 7.92 30.43 -26.30
C LYS A 748 6.77 29.58 -26.83
N ALA A 749 5.95 29.09 -25.90
CA ALA A 749 4.78 28.27 -26.25
C ALA A 749 3.76 29.03 -27.13
N GLU A 750 3.71 30.35 -27.02
CA GLU A 750 2.85 31.22 -27.85
C GLU A 750 3.30 31.28 -29.31
N ASP A 751 4.57 31.01 -29.59
CA ASP A 751 5.19 31.17 -30.91
C ASP A 751 5.19 29.86 -31.73
N VAL A 752 4.70 28.75 -31.17
CA VAL A 752 4.82 27.40 -31.75
C VAL A 752 3.48 26.66 -31.74
N ALA A 753 3.15 26.00 -32.86
CA ALA A 753 1.87 25.31 -33.04
C ALA A 753 1.74 23.95 -32.31
N VAL A 754 2.83 23.48 -31.70
CA VAL A 754 2.89 22.22 -30.96
C VAL A 754 3.40 22.46 -29.53
N PRO A 755 3.08 21.58 -28.57
CA PRO A 755 3.58 21.73 -27.21
C PRO A 755 5.11 21.77 -27.14
N LEU A 756 5.62 22.69 -26.32
CA LEU A 756 7.03 22.72 -25.93
C LEU A 756 7.20 21.94 -24.62
N LEU A 757 8.20 21.08 -24.59
CA LEU A 757 8.60 20.32 -23.41
C LEU A 757 9.98 20.84 -22.98
N ASP A 758 10.06 21.53 -21.85
CA ASP A 758 11.33 22.00 -21.31
C ASP A 758 11.93 20.91 -20.43
N THR A 759 13.11 20.40 -20.79
CA THR A 759 13.75 19.33 -20.02
C THR A 759 14.17 19.78 -18.63
N MET A 760 14.50 21.07 -18.43
CA MET A 760 14.87 21.61 -17.13
C MET A 760 13.68 21.59 -16.18
N GLU A 761 12.54 22.10 -16.63
CA GLU A 761 11.33 22.18 -15.80
C GLU A 761 10.80 20.79 -15.44
N LEU A 762 10.80 19.87 -16.40
CA LEU A 762 10.41 18.48 -16.18
C LEU A 762 11.36 17.78 -15.19
N HIS A 763 12.67 18.04 -15.31
CA HIS A 763 13.67 17.48 -14.40
C HIS A 763 13.59 18.09 -13.01
N ALA A 764 13.39 19.40 -12.88
CA ALA A 764 13.20 20.09 -11.62
C ALA A 764 11.97 19.56 -10.86
N LYS A 765 10.86 19.35 -11.57
CA LYS A 765 9.67 18.69 -11.00
C LYS A 765 9.98 17.27 -10.52
N ALA A 766 10.65 16.46 -11.35
CA ALA A 766 11.02 15.09 -10.97
C ALA A 766 11.94 15.05 -9.74
N VAL A 767 12.85 16.02 -9.61
CA VAL A 767 13.69 16.18 -8.41
C VAL A 767 12.84 16.55 -7.19
N ALA A 768 11.90 17.49 -7.31
CA ALA A 768 11.00 17.85 -6.22
C ALA A 768 10.13 16.65 -5.76
N ASP A 769 9.54 15.92 -6.70
CA ASP A 769 8.75 14.71 -6.41
C ASP A 769 9.59 13.65 -5.68
N TRP A 770 10.87 13.51 -6.04
CA TRP A 770 11.79 12.57 -5.39
C TRP A 770 12.18 13.00 -3.97
N VAL A 771 12.39 14.30 -3.75
CA VAL A 771 12.64 14.87 -2.41
C VAL A 771 11.45 14.61 -1.50
N LEU A 772 10.22 14.82 -1.99
CA LEU A 772 8.97 14.64 -1.26
C LEU A 772 8.56 13.16 -1.05
N ALA A 773 9.24 12.23 -1.70
CA ALA A 773 9.01 10.79 -1.55
C ALA A 773 9.76 10.16 -0.36
N GLY A 774 10.51 10.97 0.40
CA GLY A 774 11.26 10.56 1.59
C GLY A 774 10.40 10.01 2.71
#